data_AF-A0A0W1L6U3-F1
#
_entry.id   AF-A0A0W1L6U3-F1
#
_cell.length_a   1.000
_cell.length_b   1.000
_cell.length_c   1.000
_cell.angle_alpha   90.00
_cell.angle_beta   90.00
_cell.angle_gamma   90.00
#
_symmetry.space_group_name_H-M   'P 1'
#
loop_
_entity.id
_entity.type
_entity.pdbx_description
1 polymer ?
#
loop_
_entity_poly.entity_id
_entity_poly.type
_entity_poly.pdbx_seq_one_letter_code
_entity_poly.pdbx_strand_id
1 'polypeptide(L)'
;MASIITIAGEKLFAAKAQANEQLDIDTFIFANVPEQDPTDPINREEGLPTDHVVHQQIVQQVGRINDNVVVYSTVLDSITGPFEFNWVGLYSSINDTLVAINHVPTTPKTATAAGVAGNTLNRNFGIEYSGIADLTGIDVAPETWQLDFTARLQGMDKLTQQLAKDMNGKDWFIDDGFKVEPRETVNTFKILPGVGYVSGLRVELENEHIFNVESYPQFVYVDAWFEGDANSMWSPSLMFTVSDTEIDDYTDAAGIKHYVNKLAEITAFDTIEDLRPDSENADKEFVKEIGNSVTDEWNESRVYPGVGSYIKAGNFVPEGTEAVRLYHEGKIKVFNLDNCTKSDGTLDSIDLIKGNIFINGIMYMLASIEKIKVLTAQKSKINIAMKASKNVDWYVDPVNGIDAFSHGISIERPAKTPQFALDSLPDIVGYQQTINLAEGVYKESSRMPGEMPRPAVIYPQGRYISRRAAQSGDDLVGMIVIKGAGVESTIIEPSKNRGYPFGVYCSGTEIAIQDLSIKPDESGAETLITSHRSAYVHCRNVKLSGEGISKLGLVCEAGGWAELIDSEVVKCSVQDVVVYPTSGASLAGSLTKVSKITVTGFLQLAYGAEINGVSTIATGGQLQCAGSETNKVKIKGALKLDNSTFSGSFCEISGSITGRGADLKLSSSNWSRGITLFGGLCRLLGSKSFITPAAKSEVMEPLILRDGARLVKEPNTIMVNANGDLVGEDYGRNKQVISSNGQNIALSLTGKNSTIEIYGAAQNHYGCKIGSVQGVYPGTPPGDGAILHIIGTAYNTELVDSENFKIPGGSVSVGSLPASYSGLTILYSSESKKWQVVSVGILNT
;
A
#
# COMPACT_ATOMS: atom_id res chain seq x y z
N MET A 1 -39.15 3.11 -1.27
CA MET A 1 -40.22 3.50 -2.21
C MET A 1 -39.59 3.62 -3.58
N ALA A 2 -40.12 2.93 -4.59
CA ALA A 2 -39.51 2.89 -5.91
C ALA A 2 -40.13 3.97 -6.81
N SER A 3 -39.33 4.96 -7.21
CA SER A 3 -39.66 5.80 -8.36
C SER A 3 -39.44 5.00 -9.65
N ILE A 4 -40.24 5.26 -10.68
CA ILE A 4 -40.09 4.59 -11.99
C ILE A 4 -40.04 5.60 -13.13
N ILE A 5 -39.13 5.37 -14.08
CA ILE A 5 -39.05 6.17 -15.31
C ILE A 5 -40.16 5.71 -16.26
N THR A 6 -40.98 6.64 -16.76
CA THR A 6 -42.06 6.33 -17.71
C THR A 6 -41.48 5.93 -19.07
N ILE A 7 -42.28 5.28 -19.92
CA ILE A 7 -41.86 5.00 -21.30
C ILE A 7 -41.63 6.30 -22.09
N ALA A 8 -42.40 7.35 -21.81
CA ALA A 8 -42.22 8.65 -22.44
C ALA A 8 -40.89 9.31 -22.02
N GLY A 9 -40.54 9.25 -20.74
CA GLY A 9 -39.27 9.71 -20.19
C GLY A 9 -38.07 8.96 -20.79
N GLU A 10 -38.12 7.63 -20.84
CA GLU A 10 -37.06 6.82 -21.44
C GLU A 10 -36.85 7.15 -22.94
N LYS A 11 -37.94 7.34 -23.70
CA LYS A 11 -37.86 7.78 -25.10
C LYS A 11 -37.24 9.17 -25.24
N LEU A 12 -37.59 10.09 -24.35
CA LEU A 12 -37.00 11.44 -24.33
C LEU A 12 -35.50 11.37 -24.05
N PHE A 13 -35.07 10.53 -23.11
CA PHE A 13 -33.65 10.36 -22.77
C PHE A 13 -32.87 9.84 -23.98
N ALA A 14 -33.39 8.79 -24.64
CA ALA A 14 -32.77 8.23 -25.83
C ALA A 14 -32.70 9.25 -26.98
N ALA A 15 -33.75 10.05 -27.20
CA ALA A 15 -33.79 11.07 -28.24
C ALA A 15 -32.76 12.19 -28.00
N LYS A 16 -32.69 12.72 -26.77
CA LYS A 16 -31.73 13.77 -26.38
C LYS A 16 -30.28 13.27 -26.46
N ALA A 17 -30.03 12.04 -26.02
CA ALA A 17 -28.71 11.40 -26.12
C ALA A 17 -28.27 11.22 -27.58
N GLN A 18 -29.17 10.80 -28.49
CA GLN A 18 -28.86 10.68 -29.92
C GLN A 18 -28.61 12.04 -30.60
N ALA A 19 -29.34 13.08 -30.19
CA ALA A 19 -29.18 14.44 -30.70
C ALA A 19 -27.97 15.18 -30.11
N ASN A 20 -27.32 14.61 -29.08
CA ASN A 20 -26.28 15.26 -28.28
C ASN A 20 -26.76 16.61 -27.70
N GLU A 21 -28.01 16.63 -27.23
CA GLU A 21 -28.66 17.77 -26.59
C GLU A 21 -28.84 17.51 -25.09
N GLN A 22 -28.74 18.56 -24.29
CA GLN A 22 -28.98 18.48 -22.84
C GLN A 22 -30.46 18.22 -22.55
N LEU A 23 -30.72 17.38 -21.55
CA LEU A 23 -32.03 17.04 -21.04
C LEU A 23 -32.39 17.93 -19.83
N ASP A 24 -33.47 18.69 -19.96
CA ASP A 24 -33.99 19.54 -18.89
C ASP A 24 -35.18 18.88 -18.19
N ILE A 25 -35.13 18.78 -16.86
CA ILE A 25 -36.25 18.38 -16.02
C ILE A 25 -36.38 19.47 -14.94
N ASP A 26 -37.54 20.13 -14.89
CA ASP A 26 -37.69 21.40 -14.17
C ASP A 26 -38.86 21.46 -13.19
N THR A 27 -39.78 20.47 -13.22
CA THR A 27 -41.04 20.58 -12.49
C THR A 27 -41.38 19.29 -11.74
N PHE A 28 -41.77 19.45 -10.48
CA PHE A 28 -42.49 18.48 -9.68
C PHE A 28 -44.00 18.71 -9.80
N ILE A 29 -44.75 17.65 -10.04
CA ILE A 29 -46.21 17.67 -10.08
C ILE A 29 -46.74 16.80 -8.95
N PHE A 30 -47.66 17.37 -8.16
CA PHE A 30 -48.34 16.68 -7.07
C PHE A 30 -49.80 16.49 -7.45
N ALA A 31 -50.31 15.27 -7.30
CA ALA A 31 -51.70 14.93 -7.60
C ALA A 31 -52.32 14.08 -6.48
N ASN A 32 -53.65 14.16 -6.39
CA ASN A 32 -54.46 13.33 -5.50
C ASN A 32 -55.39 12.44 -6.32
N VAL A 33 -54.89 11.27 -6.68
CA VAL A 33 -55.60 10.30 -7.52
C VAL A 33 -56.51 9.44 -6.62
N PRO A 34 -57.83 9.37 -6.90
CA PRO A 34 -58.75 8.54 -6.11
C PRO A 34 -58.32 7.07 -6.09
N GLU A 35 -58.46 6.41 -4.94
CA GLU A 35 -58.21 4.97 -4.76
C GLU A 35 -56.79 4.49 -5.11
N GLN A 36 -55.80 5.40 -5.17
CA GLN A 36 -54.41 5.04 -5.43
C GLN A 36 -53.78 4.28 -4.26
N ASP A 37 -53.40 3.03 -4.49
CA ASP A 37 -52.60 2.24 -3.55
C ASP A 37 -51.10 2.54 -3.75
N PRO A 38 -50.37 3.01 -2.71
CA PRO A 38 -48.93 3.26 -2.80
C PRO A 38 -48.06 1.99 -2.81
N THR A 39 -48.65 0.81 -2.56
CA THR A 39 -47.96 -0.48 -2.55
C THR A 39 -48.04 -1.23 -3.88
N ASP A 40 -48.96 -0.82 -4.77
CA ASP A 40 -49.11 -1.41 -6.10
C ASP A 40 -47.93 -1.05 -7.03
N PRO A 41 -47.52 -1.97 -7.93
CA PRO A 41 -46.52 -1.65 -8.95
C PRO A 41 -46.97 -0.49 -9.86
N ILE A 42 -46.10 0.51 -10.01
CA ILE A 42 -46.38 1.68 -10.86
C ILE A 42 -46.32 1.28 -12.35
N ASN A 43 -47.36 1.63 -13.12
CA ASN A 43 -47.38 1.40 -14.56
C ASN A 43 -46.49 2.41 -15.30
N ARG A 44 -45.52 1.94 -16.09
CA ARG A 44 -44.61 2.82 -16.85
C ARG A 44 -45.28 3.58 -18.01
N GLU A 45 -46.46 3.15 -18.44
CA GLU A 45 -47.27 3.83 -19.47
C GLU A 45 -48.23 4.86 -18.88
N GLU A 46 -48.25 5.02 -17.56
CA GLU A 46 -49.12 5.97 -16.89
C GLU A 46 -48.82 7.41 -17.35
N GLY A 47 -49.89 8.11 -17.73
CA GLY A 47 -49.84 9.50 -18.15
C GLY A 47 -50.00 10.47 -16.98
N LEU A 48 -49.84 11.77 -17.26
CA LEU A 48 -50.08 12.81 -16.27
C LEU A 48 -51.58 12.84 -15.87
N PRO A 49 -51.93 12.72 -14.57
CA PRO A 49 -53.33 12.74 -14.13
C PRO A 49 -53.85 14.19 -14.06
N THR A 50 -54.09 14.81 -15.22
CA THR A 50 -54.38 16.25 -15.37
C THR A 50 -55.56 16.75 -14.52
N ASP A 51 -56.59 15.93 -14.33
CA ASP A 51 -57.79 16.30 -13.57
C ASP A 51 -57.60 16.23 -12.04
N HIS A 52 -56.48 15.67 -11.59
CA HIS A 52 -56.18 15.41 -10.17
C HIS A 52 -54.92 16.13 -9.69
N VAL A 53 -54.30 16.98 -10.51
CA VAL A 53 -53.15 17.80 -10.11
C VAL A 53 -53.58 18.83 -9.07
N VAL A 54 -52.96 18.78 -7.90
CA VAL A 54 -53.25 19.68 -6.78
C VAL A 54 -52.21 20.78 -6.63
N HIS A 55 -50.96 20.54 -7.05
CA HIS A 55 -49.88 21.53 -6.95
C HIS A 55 -48.76 21.24 -7.95
N GLN A 56 -48.08 22.29 -8.39
CA GLN A 56 -46.84 22.19 -9.18
C GLN A 56 -45.77 23.03 -8.51
N GLN A 57 -44.56 22.49 -8.46
CA GLN A 57 -43.43 23.14 -7.82
C GLN A 57 -42.21 23.00 -8.71
N ILE A 58 -41.41 24.06 -8.84
CA ILE A 58 -40.15 23.97 -9.56
C ILE A 58 -39.18 23.02 -8.85
N VAL A 59 -38.31 22.38 -9.62
CA VAL A 59 -37.09 21.77 -9.09
C VAL A 59 -36.25 22.92 -8.50
N GLN A 60 -35.97 22.83 -7.20
CA GLN A 60 -35.18 23.85 -6.49
C GLN A 60 -33.71 23.46 -6.40
N GLN A 61 -33.42 22.16 -6.36
CA GLN A 61 -32.06 21.66 -6.26
C GLN A 61 -31.87 20.36 -7.03
N VAL A 62 -30.66 20.16 -7.53
CA VAL A 62 -30.23 18.96 -8.26
C VAL A 62 -28.91 18.46 -7.69
N GLY A 63 -28.65 17.17 -7.81
CA GLY A 63 -27.38 16.58 -7.37
C GLY A 63 -27.03 15.30 -8.11
N ARG A 64 -25.74 15.07 -8.33
CA ARG A 64 -25.15 13.87 -8.93
C ARG A 64 -24.70 12.89 -7.85
N ILE A 65 -25.42 11.78 -7.71
CA ILE A 65 -25.00 10.70 -6.81
C ILE A 65 -23.83 9.93 -7.43
N ASN A 66 -23.95 9.59 -8.72
CA ASN A 66 -22.88 9.03 -9.56
C ASN A 66 -23.21 9.28 -11.05
N ASP A 67 -22.39 8.76 -11.97
CA ASP A 67 -22.52 8.97 -13.43
C ASP A 67 -23.87 8.52 -14.00
N ASN A 68 -24.53 7.57 -13.33
CA ASN A 68 -25.79 6.95 -13.76
C ASN A 68 -26.98 7.33 -12.86
N VAL A 69 -26.78 8.16 -11.83
CA VAL A 69 -27.83 8.51 -10.87
C VAL A 69 -27.77 9.99 -10.49
N VAL A 70 -28.88 10.70 -10.74
CA VAL A 70 -29.09 12.09 -10.33
C VAL A 70 -30.34 12.20 -9.45
N VAL A 71 -30.37 13.19 -8.56
CA VAL A 71 -31.51 13.50 -7.69
C VAL A 71 -32.03 14.89 -7.99
N TYR A 72 -33.35 15.01 -8.09
CA TYR A 72 -34.09 16.27 -8.16
C TYR A 72 -34.78 16.50 -6.83
N SER A 73 -34.80 17.74 -6.35
CA SER A 73 -35.39 18.06 -5.06
C SER A 73 -36.20 19.35 -5.08
N THR A 74 -37.23 19.38 -4.24
CA THR A 74 -38.03 20.58 -3.98
C THR A 74 -38.54 20.63 -2.55
N VAL A 75 -38.76 21.83 -2.04
CA VAL A 75 -39.31 22.12 -0.72
C VAL A 75 -40.70 22.73 -0.88
N LEU A 76 -41.69 22.07 -0.29
CA LEU A 76 -43.02 22.64 -0.05
C LEU A 76 -42.99 23.31 1.32
N ASP A 77 -42.87 24.63 1.34
CA ASP A 77 -42.74 25.44 2.55
C ASP A 77 -44.00 25.46 3.42
N SER A 78 -43.93 26.11 4.58
CA SER A 78 -45.03 26.17 5.55
C SER A 78 -46.21 27.06 5.14
N ILE A 79 -46.13 27.77 4.00
CA ILE A 79 -47.22 28.59 3.46
C ILE A 79 -47.90 27.95 2.25
N THR A 80 -47.27 26.94 1.64
CA THR A 80 -47.83 26.14 0.53
C THR A 80 -48.87 25.15 1.05
N GLY A 81 -50.05 25.11 0.42
CA GLY A 81 -51.21 24.29 0.83
C GLY A 81 -52.45 25.14 1.14
N PRO A 82 -53.53 24.54 1.67
CA PRO A 82 -53.68 23.14 2.05
C PRO A 82 -54.12 22.24 0.88
N PHE A 83 -53.56 21.03 0.80
CA PHE A 83 -54.01 19.97 -0.09
C PHE A 83 -53.50 18.61 0.41
N GLU A 84 -54.02 17.52 -0.14
CA GLU A 84 -53.47 16.18 0.02
C GLU A 84 -52.94 15.71 -1.32
N PHE A 85 -51.93 14.84 -1.30
CA PHE A 85 -51.42 14.20 -2.50
C PHE A 85 -50.97 12.78 -2.19
N ASN A 86 -51.11 11.90 -3.16
CA ASN A 86 -50.64 10.50 -3.12
C ASN A 86 -49.84 10.14 -4.38
N TRP A 87 -49.64 11.09 -5.28
CA TRP A 87 -48.93 10.92 -6.53
C TRP A 87 -47.95 12.07 -6.75
N VAL A 88 -46.72 11.75 -7.16
CA VAL A 88 -45.66 12.71 -7.45
C VAL A 88 -45.00 12.37 -8.79
N GLY A 89 -44.90 13.35 -9.68
CA GLY A 89 -44.25 13.20 -10.99
C GLY A 89 -43.13 14.21 -11.22
N LEU A 90 -42.09 13.78 -11.93
CA LEU A 90 -41.08 14.66 -12.51
C LEU A 90 -41.40 14.94 -13.97
N TYR A 91 -41.41 16.22 -14.34
CA TYR A 91 -41.86 16.68 -15.64
C TYR A 91 -40.83 17.62 -16.29
N SER A 92 -40.71 17.50 -17.61
CA SER A 92 -39.89 18.37 -18.46
C SER A 92 -40.80 19.34 -19.19
N SER A 93 -40.85 20.59 -18.74
CA SER A 93 -41.77 21.58 -19.32
C SER A 93 -41.40 21.95 -20.75
N ILE A 94 -40.10 21.98 -21.09
CA ILE A 94 -39.65 22.32 -22.44
C ILE A 94 -39.97 21.24 -23.48
N ASN A 95 -40.04 19.97 -23.06
CA ASN A 95 -40.33 18.83 -23.94
C ASN A 95 -41.77 18.32 -23.79
N ASP A 96 -42.59 18.95 -22.96
CA ASP A 96 -43.96 18.52 -22.62
C ASP A 96 -44.04 17.02 -22.30
N THR A 97 -43.17 16.54 -21.41
CA THR A 97 -43.00 15.10 -21.16
C THR A 97 -42.94 14.78 -19.67
N LEU A 98 -43.79 13.85 -19.23
CA LEU A 98 -43.71 13.22 -17.91
C LEU A 98 -42.58 12.20 -17.88
N VAL A 99 -41.57 12.45 -17.06
CA VAL A 99 -40.33 11.69 -17.05
C VAL A 99 -40.38 10.50 -16.10
N ALA A 100 -40.86 10.72 -14.87
CA ALA A 100 -40.89 9.67 -13.85
C ALA A 100 -42.03 9.87 -12.86
N ILE A 101 -42.45 8.79 -12.22
CA ILE A 101 -43.61 8.72 -11.32
C ILE A 101 -43.21 8.05 -10.00
N ASN A 102 -43.80 8.52 -8.91
CA ASN A 102 -43.69 7.93 -7.57
C ASN A 102 -45.06 8.01 -6.86
N HIS A 103 -45.56 6.85 -6.42
CA HIS A 103 -46.77 6.77 -5.58
C HIS A 103 -46.37 6.80 -4.10
N VAL A 104 -47.01 7.67 -3.34
CA VAL A 104 -46.75 7.86 -1.92
C VAL A 104 -48.04 7.70 -1.13
N PRO A 105 -47.98 7.26 0.15
CA PRO A 105 -49.16 7.29 1.00
C PRO A 105 -49.77 8.70 1.02
N THR A 106 -51.10 8.79 1.07
CA THR A 106 -51.82 10.07 1.10
C THR A 106 -51.25 10.97 2.18
N THR A 107 -50.58 12.03 1.73
CA THR A 107 -49.82 12.93 2.60
C THR A 107 -50.52 14.28 2.67
N PRO A 108 -50.89 14.75 3.88
CA PRO A 108 -51.46 16.08 4.03
C PRO A 108 -50.39 17.17 4.00
N LYS A 109 -50.60 18.20 3.18
CA LYS A 109 -49.86 19.46 3.21
C LYS A 109 -50.73 20.51 3.89
N THR A 110 -50.26 21.04 5.03
CA THR A 110 -50.95 22.09 5.78
C THR A 110 -50.24 23.42 5.60
N ALA A 111 -51.01 24.49 5.38
CA ALA A 111 -50.50 25.85 5.34
C ALA A 111 -50.66 26.52 6.71
N THR A 112 -49.73 27.43 7.04
CA THR A 112 -49.75 28.20 8.29
C THR A 112 -50.94 29.15 8.29
N ALA A 113 -51.78 29.05 9.33
CA ALA A 113 -52.94 29.91 9.56
C ALA A 113 -53.00 30.34 11.05
N ALA A 114 -53.87 31.29 11.39
CA ALA A 114 -53.97 31.80 12.76
C ALA A 114 -54.29 30.67 13.75
N GLY A 115 -53.31 30.32 14.60
CA GLY A 115 -53.42 29.26 15.60
C GLY A 115 -53.04 27.85 15.13
N VAL A 116 -52.65 27.65 13.86
CA VAL A 116 -52.24 26.35 13.30
C VAL A 116 -50.93 26.50 12.52
N ALA A 117 -49.86 25.86 13.00
CA ALA A 117 -48.58 25.83 12.29
C ALA A 117 -48.67 24.91 11.06
N GLY A 118 -48.26 25.41 9.89
CA GLY A 118 -48.13 24.60 8.67
C GLY A 118 -46.91 23.70 8.71
N ASN A 119 -46.94 22.59 7.98
CA ASN A 119 -45.79 21.69 7.84
C ASN A 119 -44.89 22.11 6.68
N THR A 120 -43.60 21.77 6.73
CA THR A 120 -42.68 21.90 5.58
C THR A 120 -42.33 20.49 5.12
N LEU A 121 -42.44 20.22 3.82
CA LEU A 121 -42.14 18.91 3.25
C LEU A 121 -41.03 19.02 2.22
N ASN A 122 -39.93 18.30 2.45
CA ASN A 122 -38.89 18.10 1.45
C ASN A 122 -39.24 16.88 0.59
N ARG A 123 -39.02 16.99 -0.72
CA ARG A 123 -39.24 15.91 -1.68
C ARG A 123 -38.01 15.73 -2.53
N ASN A 124 -37.47 14.52 -2.50
CA ASN A 124 -36.31 14.09 -3.27
C ASN A 124 -36.76 13.01 -4.24
N PHE A 125 -36.27 13.07 -5.47
CA PHE A 125 -36.67 12.16 -6.54
C PHE A 125 -35.42 11.75 -7.32
N GLY A 126 -34.97 10.51 -7.09
CA GLY A 126 -33.83 9.93 -7.78
C GLY A 126 -34.22 9.37 -9.14
N ILE A 127 -33.38 9.61 -10.15
CA ILE A 127 -33.44 9.04 -11.50
C ILE A 127 -32.17 8.24 -11.74
N GLU A 128 -32.34 6.95 -12.04
CA GLU A 128 -31.25 6.05 -12.41
C GLU A 128 -31.35 5.70 -13.90
N TYR A 129 -30.37 6.13 -14.68
CA TYR A 129 -30.26 5.85 -16.10
C TYR A 129 -28.79 5.98 -16.54
N SER A 130 -28.34 5.11 -17.44
CA SER A 130 -26.93 5.08 -17.88
C SER A 130 -26.49 6.42 -18.48
N GLY A 131 -25.47 7.05 -17.91
CA GLY A 131 -24.92 8.33 -18.35
C GLY A 131 -25.85 9.53 -18.14
N ILE A 132 -26.86 9.42 -17.27
CA ILE A 132 -27.85 10.48 -17.06
C ILE A 132 -27.23 11.79 -16.55
N ALA A 133 -26.14 11.72 -15.77
CA ALA A 133 -25.47 12.91 -15.25
C ALA A 133 -24.92 13.80 -16.37
N ASP A 134 -24.31 13.19 -17.40
CA ASP A 134 -23.82 13.90 -18.58
C ASP A 134 -24.99 14.39 -19.45
N LEU A 135 -26.03 13.56 -19.60
CA LEU A 135 -27.21 13.89 -20.40
C LEU A 135 -27.98 15.10 -19.84
N THR A 136 -28.08 15.22 -18.52
CA THR A 136 -28.73 16.36 -17.85
C THR A 136 -27.76 17.51 -17.56
N GLY A 137 -26.44 17.30 -17.72
CA GLY A 137 -25.40 18.26 -17.36
C GLY A 137 -25.31 18.57 -15.85
N ILE A 138 -25.68 17.61 -14.98
CA ILE A 138 -25.66 17.79 -13.52
C ILE A 138 -24.33 17.23 -13.00
N ASP A 139 -23.43 18.11 -12.56
CA ASP A 139 -22.11 17.75 -12.04
C ASP A 139 -21.91 18.06 -10.54
N VAL A 140 -22.84 18.80 -9.93
CA VAL A 140 -22.81 19.19 -8.52
C VAL A 140 -23.14 18.01 -7.61
N ALA A 141 -22.41 17.87 -6.50
CA ALA A 141 -22.70 16.83 -5.51
C ALA A 141 -24.04 17.11 -4.78
N PRO A 142 -24.84 16.08 -4.45
CA PRO A 142 -26.07 16.24 -3.70
C PRO A 142 -25.79 16.69 -2.27
N GLU A 143 -26.67 17.52 -1.72
CA GLU A 143 -26.64 17.87 -0.31
C GLU A 143 -27.15 16.71 0.56
N THR A 144 -26.73 16.67 1.83
CA THR A 144 -27.02 15.55 2.75
C THR A 144 -28.51 15.26 2.89
N TRP A 145 -29.37 16.29 2.88
CA TRP A 145 -30.83 16.11 2.99
C TRP A 145 -31.48 15.55 1.70
N GLN A 146 -30.77 15.57 0.57
CA GLN A 146 -31.23 14.99 -0.69
C GLN A 146 -31.04 13.46 -0.72
N LEU A 147 -30.23 12.93 0.19
CA LEU A 147 -29.86 11.52 0.27
C LEU A 147 -30.62 10.83 1.40
N ASP A 148 -31.31 9.73 1.06
CA ASP A 148 -31.87 8.82 2.05
C ASP A 148 -30.81 7.77 2.43
N PHE A 149 -30.22 7.92 3.62
CA PHE A 149 -29.23 6.99 4.14
C PHE A 149 -29.83 5.88 5.00
N THR A 150 -31.13 5.88 5.29
CA THR A 150 -31.73 4.98 6.30
C THR A 150 -31.54 3.51 5.93
N ALA A 151 -31.86 3.12 4.69
CA ALA A 151 -31.68 1.75 4.23
C ALA A 151 -30.20 1.32 4.19
N ARG A 152 -29.30 2.26 3.86
CA ARG A 152 -27.86 2.00 3.84
C ARG A 152 -27.31 1.81 5.24
N LEU A 153 -27.67 2.69 6.18
CA LEU A 153 -27.21 2.61 7.57
C LEU A 153 -27.75 1.35 8.25
N GLN A 154 -29.04 1.04 8.10
CA GLN A 154 -29.61 -0.22 8.58
C GLN A 154 -28.94 -1.46 7.96
N GLY A 155 -28.58 -1.38 6.67
CA GLY A 155 -27.80 -2.40 5.99
C GLY A 155 -26.40 -2.55 6.58
N MET A 156 -25.71 -1.43 6.86
CA MET A 156 -24.38 -1.42 7.49
C MET A 156 -24.43 -1.96 8.93
N ASP A 157 -25.43 -1.59 9.72
CA ASP A 157 -25.62 -2.09 11.09
C ASP A 157 -25.89 -3.60 11.09
N LYS A 158 -26.79 -4.08 10.21
CA LYS A 158 -27.06 -5.52 10.05
C LYS A 158 -25.84 -6.29 9.56
N LEU A 159 -25.07 -5.74 8.62
CA LEU A 159 -23.83 -6.36 8.14
C LEU A 159 -22.79 -6.43 9.26
N THR A 160 -22.71 -5.41 10.12
CA THR A 160 -21.77 -5.38 11.25
C THR A 160 -22.19 -6.38 12.32
N GLN A 161 -23.49 -6.44 12.65
CA GLN A 161 -24.04 -7.45 13.57
C GLN A 161 -23.86 -8.87 13.03
N GLN A 162 -24.07 -9.09 11.73
CA GLN A 162 -23.88 -10.39 11.08
C GLN A 162 -22.39 -10.77 11.04
N LEU A 163 -21.50 -9.83 10.73
CA LEU A 163 -20.05 -10.04 10.83
C LEU A 163 -19.65 -10.40 12.26
N ALA A 164 -20.26 -9.74 13.25
CA ALA A 164 -20.32 -10.10 14.66
C ALA A 164 -20.45 -11.62 14.89
N LYS A 165 -21.56 -12.14 14.38
CA LYS A 165 -21.98 -13.55 14.48
C LYS A 165 -21.08 -14.48 13.67
N ASP A 166 -20.73 -14.08 12.45
CA ASP A 166 -19.92 -14.87 11.52
C ASP A 166 -18.46 -15.00 11.97
N MET A 167 -18.00 -14.23 12.96
CA MET A 167 -16.65 -14.37 13.52
C MET A 167 -16.62 -15.44 14.62
N ASN A 168 -17.49 -15.33 15.62
CA ASN A 168 -17.36 -16.04 16.90
C ASN A 168 -18.66 -16.71 17.37
N GLY A 169 -19.62 -16.93 16.46
CA GLY A 169 -20.88 -17.58 16.76
C GLY A 169 -21.97 -16.59 17.17
N LYS A 170 -23.20 -17.08 17.31
CA LYS A 170 -24.38 -16.23 17.60
C LYS A 170 -24.15 -15.40 18.88
N ASP A 171 -23.68 -16.06 19.94
CA ASP A 171 -23.49 -15.52 21.27
C ASP A 171 -22.11 -15.98 21.80
N TRP A 172 -21.30 -15.08 22.38
CA TRP A 172 -19.98 -15.42 22.91
C TRP A 172 -19.47 -14.41 23.94
N PHE A 173 -18.60 -14.84 24.85
CA PHE A 173 -18.12 -14.03 25.99
C PHE A 173 -16.60 -14.05 26.10
N ILE A 174 -15.98 -12.91 26.45
CA ILE A 174 -14.53 -12.81 26.60
C ILE A 174 -14.14 -13.27 28.02
N ASP A 175 -13.28 -14.29 28.10
CA ASP A 175 -12.77 -14.86 29.34
C ASP A 175 -13.92 -15.20 30.33
N ASP A 176 -13.80 -14.75 31.59
CA ASP A 176 -14.82 -14.94 32.62
C ASP A 176 -15.93 -13.85 32.59
N GLY A 177 -16.01 -13.03 31.54
CA GLY A 177 -17.06 -12.02 31.39
C GLY A 177 -18.45 -12.65 31.38
N PHE A 178 -19.39 -12.04 32.11
CA PHE A 178 -20.78 -12.51 32.26
C PHE A 178 -20.94 -13.89 32.95
N LYS A 179 -19.88 -14.44 33.55
CA LYS A 179 -19.97 -15.69 34.31
C LYS A 179 -20.78 -15.52 35.59
N VAL A 180 -21.60 -16.52 35.92
CA VAL A 180 -22.39 -16.54 37.16
C VAL A 180 -21.63 -17.29 38.26
N GLU A 181 -21.50 -16.68 39.44
CA GLU A 181 -20.82 -17.27 40.61
C GLU A 181 -21.67 -17.13 41.88
N PRO A 182 -21.57 -18.07 42.83
CA PRO A 182 -22.22 -17.93 44.13
C PRO A 182 -21.48 -16.88 44.98
N ARG A 183 -22.21 -16.25 45.90
CA ARG A 183 -21.62 -15.37 46.92
C ARG A 183 -21.60 -16.05 48.28
N GLU A 184 -20.89 -15.46 49.24
CA GLU A 184 -20.83 -15.97 50.63
C GLU A 184 -22.20 -15.95 51.32
N THR A 185 -23.13 -15.09 50.87
CA THR A 185 -24.50 -15.04 51.39
C THR A 185 -25.37 -16.08 50.69
N VAL A 186 -26.06 -16.90 51.49
CA VAL A 186 -26.96 -17.97 51.00
C VAL A 186 -27.98 -17.40 50.01
N ASN A 187 -28.25 -18.14 48.93
CA ASN A 187 -29.18 -17.79 47.85
C ASN A 187 -28.87 -16.48 47.10
N THR A 188 -27.65 -15.95 47.25
CA THR A 188 -27.19 -14.74 46.55
C THR A 188 -26.11 -15.10 45.54
N PHE A 189 -26.22 -14.56 44.33
CA PHE A 189 -25.33 -14.82 43.20
C PHE A 189 -24.80 -13.51 42.60
N LYS A 190 -23.73 -13.60 41.82
CA LYS A 190 -23.18 -12.47 41.06
C LYS A 190 -22.88 -12.86 39.62
N ILE A 191 -22.98 -11.90 38.73
CA ILE A 191 -22.51 -11.97 37.34
C ILE A 191 -21.23 -11.14 37.26
N LEU A 192 -20.14 -11.73 36.77
CA LEU A 192 -18.84 -11.07 36.69
C LEU A 192 -18.81 -9.97 35.59
N PRO A 193 -18.13 -8.85 35.84
CA PRO A 193 -17.94 -7.79 34.84
C PRO A 193 -17.13 -8.31 33.65
N GLY A 194 -17.33 -7.70 32.48
CA GLY A 194 -16.65 -8.09 31.26
C GLY A 194 -17.41 -7.73 30.00
N VAL A 195 -16.98 -8.31 28.88
CA VAL A 195 -17.54 -8.05 27.55
C VAL A 195 -18.14 -9.33 26.99
N GLY A 196 -19.34 -9.22 26.45
CA GLY A 196 -20.05 -10.28 25.75
C GLY A 196 -20.60 -9.80 24.43
N TYR A 197 -20.96 -10.73 23.57
CA TYR A 197 -21.67 -10.49 22.33
C TYR A 197 -22.92 -11.34 22.33
N VAL A 198 -24.09 -10.69 22.25
CA VAL A 198 -25.39 -11.37 22.25
C VAL A 198 -26.05 -11.13 20.89
N SER A 199 -26.23 -12.18 20.10
CA SER A 199 -26.67 -12.09 18.71
C SER A 199 -25.85 -11.05 17.94
N GLY A 200 -24.53 -11.06 18.11
CA GLY A 200 -23.59 -10.12 17.47
C GLY A 200 -23.60 -8.68 18.00
N LEU A 201 -24.41 -8.35 19.02
CA LEU A 201 -24.37 -7.05 19.70
C LEU A 201 -23.32 -7.06 20.81
N ARG A 202 -22.31 -6.18 20.72
CA ARG A 202 -21.28 -6.05 21.77
C ARG A 202 -21.88 -5.37 23.00
N VAL A 203 -21.99 -6.11 24.10
CA VAL A 203 -22.47 -5.62 25.40
C VAL A 203 -21.35 -5.66 26.44
N GLU A 204 -21.35 -4.71 27.36
CA GLU A 204 -20.31 -4.57 28.37
C GLU A 204 -20.94 -4.35 29.74
N LEU A 205 -20.54 -5.19 30.69
CA LEU A 205 -20.93 -5.08 32.09
C LEU A 205 -19.74 -4.50 32.87
N GLU A 206 -19.84 -3.25 33.29
CA GLU A 206 -18.74 -2.54 33.97
C GLU A 206 -18.48 -3.04 35.40
N ASN A 207 -19.53 -3.44 36.12
CA ASN A 207 -19.46 -3.85 37.52
C ASN A 207 -20.24 -5.15 37.75
N GLU A 208 -19.88 -5.91 38.78
CA GLU A 208 -20.60 -7.13 39.11
C GLU A 208 -22.10 -6.87 39.33
N HIS A 209 -22.96 -7.72 38.76
CA HIS A 209 -24.40 -7.64 38.95
C HIS A 209 -24.84 -8.69 39.96
N ILE A 210 -25.44 -8.26 41.08
CA ILE A 210 -25.83 -9.13 42.19
C ILE A 210 -27.34 -9.36 42.14
N PHE A 211 -27.77 -10.63 42.29
CA PHE A 211 -29.17 -11.01 42.33
C PHE A 211 -29.42 -12.15 43.34
N ASN A 212 -30.69 -12.34 43.71
CA ASN A 212 -31.14 -13.37 44.66
C ASN A 212 -32.05 -14.38 43.96
N VAL A 213 -32.04 -15.62 44.47
CA VAL A 213 -32.89 -16.70 43.98
C VAL A 213 -33.73 -17.26 45.13
N GLU A 214 -35.05 -17.41 44.93
CA GLU A 214 -35.97 -17.87 45.98
C GLU A 214 -36.37 -19.36 45.86
N SER A 215 -36.10 -19.99 44.72
CA SER A 215 -36.42 -21.40 44.44
C SER A 215 -35.45 -21.98 43.40
N TYR A 216 -35.39 -23.31 43.27
CA TYR A 216 -34.52 -24.02 42.33
C TYR A 216 -35.31 -25.07 41.52
N PRO A 217 -34.96 -25.34 40.25
CA PRO A 217 -33.90 -24.70 39.47
C PRO A 217 -34.31 -23.32 38.91
N GLN A 218 -33.32 -22.48 38.57
CA GLN A 218 -33.54 -21.17 37.91
C GLN A 218 -32.52 -20.96 36.79
N PHE A 219 -32.96 -20.35 35.70
CA PHE A 219 -32.13 -19.94 34.58
C PHE A 219 -31.80 -18.46 34.67
N VAL A 220 -30.54 -18.11 34.39
CA VAL A 220 -30.07 -16.73 34.32
C VAL A 220 -29.84 -16.36 32.87
N TYR A 221 -30.44 -15.27 32.40
CA TYR A 221 -30.35 -14.78 31.02
C TYR A 221 -29.74 -13.39 30.95
N VAL A 222 -29.02 -13.13 29.87
CA VAL A 222 -28.74 -11.77 29.37
C VAL A 222 -29.69 -11.46 28.23
N ASP A 223 -30.34 -10.30 28.28
CA ASP A 223 -31.19 -9.72 27.24
C ASP A 223 -30.47 -8.50 26.67
N ALA A 224 -30.26 -8.45 25.35
CA ALA A 224 -29.61 -7.37 24.65
C ALA A 224 -30.46 -6.82 23.49
N TRP A 225 -30.51 -5.50 23.36
CA TRP A 225 -31.19 -4.81 22.26
C TRP A 225 -30.38 -3.62 21.76
N PHE A 226 -30.75 -3.07 20.60
CA PHE A 226 -30.05 -1.95 19.98
C PHE A 226 -31.01 -0.77 19.81
N GLU A 227 -30.69 0.37 20.42
CA GLU A 227 -31.55 1.54 20.42
C GLU A 227 -30.74 2.83 20.27
N GLY A 228 -31.42 3.89 19.81
CA GLY A 228 -30.85 5.22 19.65
C GLY A 228 -31.30 6.18 20.75
N ASP A 229 -30.41 7.07 21.19
CA ASP A 229 -30.74 8.14 22.13
C ASP A 229 -31.22 9.43 21.42
N ALA A 230 -31.57 10.45 22.21
CA ALA A 230 -31.99 11.76 21.70
C ALA A 230 -30.91 12.50 20.89
N ASN A 231 -29.65 12.08 20.99
CA ASN A 231 -28.53 12.62 20.21
C ASN A 231 -28.28 11.81 18.93
N SER A 232 -29.15 10.85 18.60
CA SER A 232 -28.98 9.90 17.50
C SER A 232 -27.75 9.00 17.64
N MET A 233 -27.24 8.82 18.87
CA MET A 233 -26.23 7.80 19.17
C MET A 233 -26.93 6.47 19.37
N TRP A 234 -26.60 5.49 18.53
CA TRP A 234 -27.12 4.13 18.64
C TRP A 234 -26.11 3.22 19.34
N SER A 235 -26.56 2.48 20.34
CA SER A 235 -25.71 1.57 21.11
C SER A 235 -26.47 0.33 21.59
N PRO A 236 -25.76 -0.79 21.83
CA PRO A 236 -26.35 -1.94 22.50
C PRO A 236 -26.67 -1.63 23.97
N SER A 237 -27.86 -2.02 24.40
CA SER A 237 -28.32 -2.00 25.79
C SER A 237 -28.47 -3.44 26.29
N LEU A 238 -28.37 -3.65 27.60
CA LEU A 238 -28.48 -4.98 28.22
C LEU A 238 -29.28 -4.99 29.52
N MET A 239 -29.89 -6.13 29.84
CA MET A 239 -30.57 -6.43 31.10
C MET A 239 -30.37 -7.90 31.49
N PHE A 240 -30.49 -8.22 32.78
CA PHE A 240 -30.47 -9.61 33.27
C PHE A 240 -31.86 -10.04 33.73
N THR A 241 -32.23 -11.27 33.38
CA THR A 241 -33.51 -11.89 33.78
C THR A 241 -33.27 -13.24 34.41
N VAL A 242 -33.97 -13.53 35.51
CA VAL A 242 -33.97 -14.85 36.17
C VAL A 242 -35.35 -15.46 36.00
N SER A 243 -35.44 -16.70 35.53
CA SER A 243 -36.71 -17.37 35.29
C SER A 243 -36.66 -18.87 35.57
N ASP A 244 -37.78 -19.43 36.02
CA ASP A 244 -38.04 -20.87 36.13
C ASP A 244 -38.50 -21.49 34.80
N THR A 245 -38.61 -20.70 33.74
CA THR A 245 -39.00 -21.11 32.40
C THR A 245 -38.00 -20.63 31.34
N GLU A 246 -38.03 -21.25 30.16
CA GLU A 246 -37.17 -20.83 29.05
C GLU A 246 -37.67 -19.55 28.37
N ILE A 247 -36.75 -18.67 27.98
CA ILE A 247 -37.03 -17.39 27.33
C ILE A 247 -36.31 -17.35 25.97
N ASP A 248 -37.06 -17.03 24.92
CA ASP A 248 -36.56 -16.84 23.55
C ASP A 248 -36.42 -15.35 23.18
N ASP A 249 -35.72 -15.08 22.07
CA ASP A 249 -35.69 -13.75 21.42
C ASP A 249 -37.12 -13.23 21.18
N TYR A 250 -37.40 -11.96 21.52
CA TYR A 250 -38.74 -11.38 21.41
C TYR A 250 -38.72 -9.96 20.84
N THR A 251 -39.90 -9.42 20.54
CA THR A 251 -40.08 -8.02 20.16
C THR A 251 -40.98 -7.36 21.19
N ASP A 252 -40.56 -6.22 21.71
CA ASP A 252 -41.30 -5.51 22.74
C ASP A 252 -42.51 -4.74 22.16
N ALA A 253 -43.28 -4.08 23.03
CA ALA A 253 -44.44 -3.28 22.61
C ALA A 253 -44.08 -2.04 21.78
N ALA A 254 -42.81 -1.61 21.79
CA ALA A 254 -42.29 -0.50 20.98
C ALA A 254 -41.77 -0.96 19.60
N GLY A 255 -41.77 -2.26 19.32
CA GLY A 255 -41.27 -2.83 18.08
C GLY A 255 -39.75 -3.03 18.05
N ILE A 256 -39.08 -2.90 19.20
CA ILE A 256 -37.65 -3.15 19.36
C ILE A 256 -37.42 -4.65 19.50
N LYS A 257 -36.42 -5.17 18.78
CA LYS A 257 -36.06 -6.58 18.83
C LYS A 257 -35.03 -6.83 19.92
N HIS A 258 -35.37 -7.73 20.83
CA HIS A 258 -34.55 -8.20 21.94
C HIS A 258 -33.95 -9.56 21.62
N TYR A 259 -32.68 -9.75 21.96
CA TYR A 259 -31.93 -10.99 21.79
C TYR A 259 -31.53 -11.53 23.16
N VAL A 260 -31.88 -12.78 23.44
CA VAL A 260 -31.74 -13.36 24.77
C VAL A 260 -30.79 -14.56 24.70
N ASN A 261 -29.83 -14.63 25.62
CA ASN A 261 -28.93 -15.77 25.77
C ASN A 261 -28.89 -16.28 27.22
N LYS A 262 -28.95 -17.60 27.39
CA LYS A 262 -28.86 -18.27 28.68
C LYS A 262 -27.41 -18.28 29.15
N LEU A 263 -27.14 -17.79 30.36
CA LEU A 263 -25.79 -17.71 30.95
C LEU A 263 -25.51 -18.89 31.88
N ALA A 264 -26.50 -19.30 32.69
CA ALA A 264 -26.31 -20.36 33.68
C ALA A 264 -27.64 -20.99 34.11
N GLU A 265 -27.56 -22.21 34.64
CA GLU A 265 -28.61 -22.85 35.41
C GLU A 265 -28.16 -23.03 36.87
N ILE A 266 -29.01 -22.62 37.80
CA ILE A 266 -28.77 -22.72 39.24
C ILE A 266 -29.68 -23.81 39.79
N THR A 267 -29.10 -24.93 40.21
CA THR A 267 -29.83 -26.13 40.66
C THR A 267 -29.87 -26.29 42.18
N ALA A 268 -28.96 -25.63 42.90
CA ALA A 268 -28.95 -25.55 44.36
C ALA A 268 -28.24 -24.26 44.84
N PHE A 269 -28.18 -24.05 46.16
CA PHE A 269 -27.57 -22.85 46.75
C PHE A 269 -26.07 -22.66 46.44
N ASP A 270 -25.36 -23.74 46.10
CA ASP A 270 -23.93 -23.76 45.79
C ASP A 270 -23.61 -24.43 44.44
N THR A 271 -24.63 -24.82 43.67
CA THR A 271 -24.46 -25.58 42.43
C THR A 271 -24.97 -24.76 41.26
N ILE A 272 -24.03 -24.34 40.41
CA ILE A 272 -24.25 -23.53 39.20
C ILE A 272 -23.63 -24.28 38.02
N GLU A 273 -24.42 -24.47 36.97
CA GLU A 273 -23.97 -24.92 35.68
C GLU A 273 -23.77 -23.69 34.77
N ASP A 274 -22.54 -23.47 34.31
CA ASP A 274 -22.22 -22.42 33.34
C ASP A 274 -22.73 -22.88 31.97
N LEU A 275 -23.69 -22.13 31.43
CA LEU A 275 -24.33 -22.41 30.14
C LEU A 275 -23.95 -21.36 29.09
N ARG A 276 -22.97 -20.50 29.38
CA ARG A 276 -22.41 -19.63 28.35
C ARG A 276 -21.87 -20.53 27.23
N PRO A 277 -22.20 -20.22 25.96
CA PRO A 277 -21.63 -20.97 24.85
C PRO A 277 -20.10 -20.85 24.91
N ASP A 278 -19.42 -21.99 24.74
CA ASP A 278 -18.02 -21.96 24.39
C ASP A 278 -17.86 -21.04 23.17
N SER A 279 -16.76 -20.30 23.07
CA SER A 279 -16.54 -19.41 21.92
C SER A 279 -16.47 -20.25 20.64
N GLU A 280 -17.61 -20.45 19.99
CA GLU A 280 -17.75 -21.12 18.71
C GLU A 280 -17.27 -20.12 17.65
N ASN A 281 -15.96 -20.05 17.42
CA ASN A 281 -15.47 -19.41 16.20
C ASN A 281 -16.33 -19.93 15.03
N ALA A 282 -16.79 -19.06 14.12
CA ALA A 282 -17.13 -19.58 12.81
C ALA A 282 -15.81 -19.84 12.07
N ASP A 283 -15.09 -20.83 12.56
CA ASP A 283 -14.28 -21.68 11.72
C ASP A 283 -15.23 -22.65 11.00
N LYS A 284 -14.65 -23.47 10.12
CA LYS A 284 -15.43 -24.52 9.46
C LYS A 284 -15.98 -25.55 10.44
N GLU A 285 -15.71 -25.51 11.75
CA GLU A 285 -16.31 -26.47 12.68
C GLU A 285 -17.78 -26.17 12.93
N PHE A 286 -18.22 -24.92 13.06
CA PHE A 286 -19.66 -24.60 13.20
C PHE A 286 -20.49 -24.98 11.95
N VAL A 287 -19.92 -24.79 10.74
CA VAL A 287 -20.55 -25.27 9.49
C VAL A 287 -20.37 -26.79 9.30
N LYS A 288 -19.34 -27.39 9.92
CA LYS A 288 -19.22 -28.84 10.02
C LYS A 288 -20.18 -29.41 11.06
N GLU A 289 -20.60 -28.75 12.13
CA GLU A 289 -21.47 -29.34 13.15
C GLU A 289 -22.91 -29.56 12.68
N ILE A 290 -23.43 -28.64 11.86
CA ILE A 290 -24.67 -28.89 11.10
C ILE A 290 -24.47 -30.00 10.04
N GLY A 291 -23.22 -30.33 9.68
CA GLY A 291 -22.84 -31.45 8.82
C GLY A 291 -22.28 -32.72 9.52
N ASN A 292 -22.02 -32.67 10.83
CA ASN A 292 -21.29 -33.68 11.63
C ASN A 292 -22.20 -34.42 12.58
N SER A 293 -23.53 -34.24 12.50
CA SER A 293 -24.45 -35.19 13.12
C SER A 293 -24.37 -36.61 12.51
N VAL A 294 -23.42 -36.88 11.60
CA VAL A 294 -23.04 -38.24 11.18
C VAL A 294 -21.54 -38.32 10.78
N THR A 295 -20.59 -38.16 11.70
CA THR A 295 -19.24 -38.76 11.50
C THR A 295 -18.68 -39.30 12.81
N ASP A 296 -19.30 -40.37 13.30
CA ASP A 296 -18.51 -41.46 13.89
C ASP A 296 -18.09 -42.41 12.76
N GLU A 297 -16.81 -42.78 12.79
CA GLU A 297 -16.13 -43.84 12.02
C GLU A 297 -15.76 -43.52 10.55
N TRP A 298 -14.50 -43.15 10.29
CA TRP A 298 -13.52 -43.97 9.55
C TRP A 298 -12.20 -43.19 9.33
N ASN A 299 -11.08 -43.84 9.68
CA ASN A 299 -9.74 -43.23 9.79
C ASN A 299 -9.02 -43.24 8.42
N GLU A 300 -8.73 -42.08 7.82
CA GLU A 300 -8.04 -41.99 6.50
C GLU A 300 -6.64 -42.65 6.48
N SER A 301 -6.09 -42.99 7.65
CA SER A 301 -4.82 -43.69 7.85
C SER A 301 -4.80 -45.14 7.36
N ARG A 302 -5.96 -45.78 7.11
CA ARG A 302 -6.06 -47.18 6.68
C ARG A 302 -6.51 -47.37 5.22
N VAL A 303 -6.47 -46.30 4.41
CA VAL A 303 -6.81 -46.33 2.97
C VAL A 303 -5.56 -46.17 2.10
N TYR A 304 -5.19 -47.20 1.33
CA TYR A 304 -3.94 -47.24 0.54
C TYR A 304 -4.19 -47.30 -0.98
N PRO A 305 -3.36 -46.65 -1.84
CA PRO A 305 -2.32 -45.66 -1.54
C PRO A 305 -2.96 -44.30 -1.26
N GLY A 306 -2.17 -43.27 -0.94
CA GLY A 306 -2.66 -41.91 -0.64
C GLY A 306 -3.53 -41.27 -1.74
N VAL A 307 -4.20 -40.17 -1.39
CA VAL A 307 -5.14 -39.45 -2.25
C VAL A 307 -4.50 -39.08 -3.60
N GLY A 308 -5.21 -39.33 -4.70
CA GLY A 308 -4.75 -39.07 -6.07
C GLY A 308 -3.94 -40.21 -6.73
N SER A 309 -3.64 -41.28 -5.98
CA SER A 309 -2.98 -42.48 -6.49
C SER A 309 -3.90 -43.71 -6.42
N TYR A 310 -3.57 -44.78 -7.14
CA TYR A 310 -4.29 -46.04 -7.13
C TYR A 310 -3.33 -47.24 -7.27
N ILE A 311 -3.67 -48.39 -6.68
CA ILE A 311 -2.87 -49.62 -6.79
C ILE A 311 -3.21 -50.42 -8.06
N LYS A 312 -2.22 -51.18 -8.54
CA LYS A 312 -2.25 -52.13 -9.67
C LYS A 312 -1.57 -53.43 -9.25
N ALA A 313 -1.82 -54.51 -10.00
CA ALA A 313 -1.11 -55.78 -9.78
C ALA A 313 0.42 -55.55 -9.78
N GLY A 314 1.10 -56.11 -8.79
CA GLY A 314 2.52 -55.90 -8.49
C GLY A 314 2.80 -54.80 -7.45
N ASN A 315 1.82 -54.00 -7.03
CA ASN A 315 2.02 -53.01 -5.96
C ASN A 315 1.97 -53.66 -4.56
N PHE A 316 2.78 -53.13 -3.65
CA PHE A 316 2.82 -53.56 -2.25
C PHE A 316 1.68 -52.89 -1.46
N VAL A 317 0.96 -53.68 -0.67
CA VAL A 317 -0.13 -53.26 0.21
C VAL A 317 0.32 -53.45 1.67
N PRO A 318 0.40 -52.38 2.48
CA PRO A 318 0.81 -52.48 3.88
C PRO A 318 -0.17 -53.30 4.74
N GLU A 319 0.34 -53.88 5.83
CA GLU A 319 -0.47 -54.47 6.90
C GLU A 319 -1.39 -53.41 7.54
N GLY A 320 -2.61 -53.78 7.89
CA GLY A 320 -3.58 -52.85 8.49
C GLY A 320 -4.35 -51.99 7.48
N THR A 321 -4.27 -52.30 6.18
CA THR A 321 -5.05 -51.63 5.14
C THR A 321 -6.49 -52.11 5.17
N GLU A 322 -7.43 -51.20 5.37
CA GLU A 322 -8.86 -51.47 5.45
C GLU A 322 -9.61 -51.12 4.16
N ALA A 323 -9.06 -50.24 3.35
CA ALA A 323 -9.61 -49.90 2.04
C ALA A 323 -8.52 -49.58 1.01
N VAL A 324 -8.83 -49.81 -0.26
CA VAL A 324 -7.89 -49.61 -1.37
C VAL A 324 -8.42 -48.66 -2.44
N ARG A 325 -7.55 -47.83 -3.03
CA ARG A 325 -7.91 -46.99 -4.18
C ARG A 325 -7.61 -47.74 -5.48
N LEU A 326 -8.65 -47.95 -6.29
CA LEU A 326 -8.58 -48.65 -7.58
C LEU A 326 -9.14 -47.76 -8.69
N TYR A 327 -8.62 -47.91 -9.90
CA TYR A 327 -9.14 -47.21 -11.08
C TYR A 327 -10.31 -47.99 -11.68
N HIS A 328 -11.49 -47.39 -11.71
CA HIS A 328 -12.72 -48.01 -12.20
C HIS A 328 -13.64 -46.97 -12.84
N GLU A 329 -14.18 -47.27 -14.02
CA GLU A 329 -15.07 -46.38 -14.79
C GLU A 329 -14.49 -44.97 -15.03
N GLY A 330 -13.20 -44.90 -15.38
CA GLY A 330 -12.53 -43.64 -15.71
C GLY A 330 -12.16 -42.76 -14.51
N LYS A 331 -12.37 -43.23 -13.27
CA LYS A 331 -12.07 -42.49 -12.03
C LYS A 331 -11.38 -43.38 -11.00
N ILE A 332 -10.67 -42.76 -10.05
CA ILE A 332 -10.16 -43.46 -8.86
C ILE A 332 -11.30 -43.55 -7.85
N LYS A 333 -11.62 -44.76 -7.41
CA LYS A 333 -12.64 -45.05 -6.39
C LYS A 333 -12.00 -45.77 -5.21
N VAL A 334 -12.58 -45.60 -4.01
CA VAL A 334 -12.17 -46.31 -2.80
C VAL A 334 -13.10 -47.52 -2.61
N PHE A 335 -12.51 -48.67 -2.31
CA PHE A 335 -13.22 -49.91 -2.02
C PHE A 335 -12.78 -50.46 -0.67
N ASN A 336 -13.72 -50.85 0.18
CA ASN A 336 -13.41 -51.48 1.46
C ASN A 336 -13.01 -52.93 1.26
N LEU A 337 -12.10 -53.41 2.11
CA LEU A 337 -11.75 -54.81 2.22
C LEU A 337 -12.55 -55.43 3.36
N ASP A 338 -13.35 -56.45 3.07
CA ASP A 338 -14.24 -57.10 4.05
C ASP A 338 -13.49 -57.73 5.25
N ASN A 339 -12.17 -57.81 5.19
CA ASN A 339 -11.30 -58.13 6.31
C ASN A 339 -9.97 -57.40 6.10
N CYS A 340 -9.73 -56.32 6.86
CA CYS A 340 -8.46 -55.58 6.91
C CYS A 340 -7.25 -56.50 6.68
N THR A 341 -6.26 -56.06 5.88
CA THR A 341 -5.07 -56.87 5.61
C THR A 341 -4.37 -57.23 6.92
N LYS A 342 -4.30 -58.53 7.21
CA LYS A 342 -3.66 -59.06 8.44
C LYS A 342 -2.15 -59.19 8.33
N SER A 343 -1.61 -58.98 7.12
CA SER A 343 -0.18 -58.94 6.82
C SER A 343 0.02 -58.03 5.62
N ASP A 344 1.23 -57.51 5.46
CA ASP A 344 1.63 -56.83 4.25
C ASP A 344 1.79 -57.82 3.08
N GLY A 345 1.79 -57.33 1.85
CA GLY A 345 1.91 -58.22 0.69
C GLY A 345 1.82 -57.57 -0.67
N THR A 346 2.17 -58.33 -1.71
CA THR A 346 2.06 -57.85 -3.09
C THR A 346 0.69 -58.18 -3.64
N LEU A 347 0.08 -57.21 -4.31
CA LEU A 347 -1.20 -57.40 -5.00
C LEU A 347 -0.98 -58.24 -6.26
N ASP A 348 -1.51 -59.47 -6.28
CA ASP A 348 -1.32 -60.40 -7.40
C ASP A 348 -2.27 -60.10 -8.56
N SER A 349 -3.56 -59.89 -8.24
CA SER A 349 -4.59 -59.64 -9.26
C SER A 349 -5.79 -58.91 -8.69
N ILE A 350 -6.56 -58.27 -9.58
CA ILE A 350 -7.76 -57.48 -9.28
C ILE A 350 -8.88 -57.99 -10.20
N ASP A 351 -10.02 -58.43 -9.65
CA ASP A 351 -11.22 -58.80 -10.40
C ASP A 351 -12.41 -57.96 -9.90
N LEU A 352 -12.59 -56.80 -10.54
CA LEU A 352 -13.67 -55.86 -10.21
C LEU A 352 -15.06 -56.36 -10.63
N ILE A 353 -15.16 -57.36 -11.51
CA ILE A 353 -16.44 -57.93 -11.94
C ILE A 353 -16.97 -58.85 -10.84
N LYS A 354 -16.08 -59.60 -10.20
CA LYS A 354 -16.41 -60.44 -9.04
C LYS A 354 -16.31 -59.70 -7.70
N GLY A 355 -15.80 -58.47 -7.72
CA GLY A 355 -15.65 -57.62 -6.54
C GLY A 355 -14.60 -58.17 -5.56
N ASN A 356 -13.44 -58.60 -6.04
CA ASN A 356 -12.37 -59.08 -5.15
C ASN A 356 -10.95 -58.75 -5.66
N ILE A 357 -9.99 -58.84 -4.75
CA ILE A 357 -8.55 -58.74 -5.03
C ILE A 357 -7.79 -59.91 -4.38
N PHE A 358 -6.61 -60.21 -4.90
CA PHE A 358 -5.71 -61.22 -4.35
C PHE A 358 -4.40 -60.57 -3.90
N ILE A 359 -4.04 -60.74 -2.63
CA ILE A 359 -2.78 -60.27 -2.05
C ILE A 359 -2.03 -61.48 -1.49
N ASN A 360 -0.83 -61.76 -1.98
CA ASN A 360 -0.04 -62.97 -1.67
C ASN A 360 -0.88 -64.29 -1.74
N GLY A 361 -1.75 -64.41 -2.73
CA GLY A 361 -2.62 -65.57 -2.96
C GLY A 361 -3.87 -65.64 -2.07
N ILE A 362 -4.07 -64.68 -1.15
CA ILE A 362 -5.25 -64.59 -0.28
C ILE A 362 -6.28 -63.66 -0.91
N MET A 363 -7.53 -64.12 -1.00
CA MET A 363 -8.64 -63.37 -1.57
C MET A 363 -9.28 -62.43 -0.55
N TYR A 364 -9.50 -61.18 -0.94
CA TYR A 364 -10.23 -60.16 -0.19
C TYR A 364 -11.41 -59.64 -1.01
N MET A 365 -12.60 -59.60 -0.43
CA MET A 365 -13.81 -59.06 -1.07
C MET A 365 -13.82 -57.53 -0.99
N LEU A 366 -14.34 -56.89 -2.04
CA LEU A 366 -14.47 -55.45 -2.20
C LEU A 366 -15.93 -55.02 -2.05
N ALA A 367 -16.18 -54.05 -1.17
CA ALA A 367 -17.46 -53.34 -1.09
C ALA A 367 -17.34 -51.90 -1.64
N SER A 368 -18.35 -51.44 -2.39
CA SER A 368 -18.39 -50.08 -2.93
C SER A 368 -18.93 -49.08 -1.91
N ILE A 369 -18.27 -47.92 -1.78
CA ILE A 369 -18.83 -46.78 -1.05
C ILE A 369 -19.88 -46.12 -1.94
N GLU A 370 -21.17 -46.29 -1.63
CA GLU A 370 -22.23 -45.58 -2.36
C GLU A 370 -22.17 -44.06 -2.10
N LYS A 371 -22.21 -43.30 -3.20
CA LYS A 371 -22.36 -41.83 -3.33
C LYS A 371 -21.25 -40.95 -2.72
N ILE A 372 -20.08 -41.01 -3.35
CA ILE A 372 -19.29 -39.78 -3.55
C ILE A 372 -20.07 -38.89 -4.52
N LYS A 373 -20.78 -37.88 -4.01
CA LYS A 373 -21.17 -36.73 -4.85
C LYS A 373 -19.85 -36.13 -5.35
N VAL A 374 -19.54 -36.40 -6.61
CA VAL A 374 -18.53 -35.70 -7.37
C VAL A 374 -18.99 -34.25 -7.46
N LEU A 375 -18.69 -33.46 -6.44
CA LEU A 375 -18.48 -32.03 -6.62
C LEU A 375 -17.16 -31.93 -7.35
N THR A 376 -17.26 -31.96 -8.68
CA THR A 376 -16.29 -31.31 -9.54
C THR A 376 -15.97 -29.98 -8.86
N ALA A 377 -14.76 -29.83 -8.36
CA ALA A 377 -14.28 -28.56 -7.86
C ALA A 377 -14.28 -27.58 -9.04
N GLN A 378 -15.43 -26.96 -9.31
CA GLN A 378 -15.42 -25.56 -9.64
C GLN A 378 -14.78 -24.89 -8.43
N LYS A 379 -13.46 -24.69 -8.54
CA LYS A 379 -12.79 -23.54 -7.93
C LYS A 379 -13.49 -22.27 -8.47
N SER A 380 -14.72 -22.01 -8.06
CA SER A 380 -15.15 -20.64 -7.86
C SER A 380 -14.31 -20.16 -6.69
N LYS A 381 -13.36 -19.29 -7.01
CA LYS A 381 -12.51 -18.55 -6.07
C LYS A 381 -13.31 -18.04 -4.89
N ILE A 382 -13.36 -18.80 -3.80
CA ILE A 382 -13.53 -18.25 -2.46
C ILE A 382 -12.31 -18.73 -1.71
N ASN A 383 -11.21 -17.98 -1.86
CA ASN A 383 -10.05 -18.08 -0.99
C ASN A 383 -10.50 -17.61 0.40
N ILE A 384 -11.10 -18.50 1.20
CA ILE A 384 -11.19 -18.24 2.65
C ILE A 384 -9.78 -18.51 3.17
N ALA A 385 -8.98 -17.45 3.20
CA ALA A 385 -7.64 -17.49 3.72
C ALA A 385 -7.68 -17.90 5.19
N MET A 386 -6.93 -18.95 5.55
CA MET A 386 -6.73 -19.33 6.95
C MET A 386 -6.06 -18.16 7.69
N LYS A 387 -6.42 -17.92 8.95
CA LYS A 387 -5.83 -16.85 9.77
C LYS A 387 -4.97 -17.47 10.87
N ALA A 388 -3.74 -16.98 11.08
CA ALA A 388 -2.98 -17.34 12.27
C ALA A 388 -3.75 -16.94 13.54
N SER A 389 -3.83 -17.81 14.56
CA SER A 389 -4.59 -17.55 15.80
C SER A 389 -3.72 -17.13 16.99
N LYS A 390 -2.39 -17.26 16.89
CA LYS A 390 -1.42 -16.92 17.94
C LYS A 390 -0.03 -16.68 17.36
N ASN A 391 0.87 -16.14 18.19
CA ASN A 391 2.29 -16.10 17.86
C ASN A 391 2.86 -17.53 17.80
N VAL A 392 3.71 -17.82 16.81
CA VAL A 392 4.32 -19.14 16.63
C VAL A 392 5.78 -19.01 16.25
N ASP A 393 6.62 -19.80 16.91
CA ASP A 393 8.00 -20.02 16.52
C ASP A 393 8.10 -21.28 15.63
N TRP A 394 8.66 -21.09 14.45
CA TRP A 394 9.03 -22.13 13.52
C TRP A 394 10.52 -22.40 13.61
N TYR A 395 10.93 -23.66 13.52
CA TYR A 395 12.33 -24.07 13.64
C TYR A 395 12.81 -24.67 12.33
N VAL A 396 13.92 -24.16 11.80
CA VAL A 396 14.50 -24.61 10.53
C VAL A 396 15.98 -24.94 10.74
N ASP A 397 16.42 -26.09 10.23
CA ASP A 397 17.80 -26.56 10.27
C ASP A 397 18.17 -27.13 8.89
N PRO A 398 19.19 -26.58 8.20
CA PRO A 398 19.51 -26.97 6.83
C PRO A 398 20.20 -28.34 6.72
N VAL A 399 20.68 -28.88 7.85
CA VAL A 399 21.41 -30.15 7.94
C VAL A 399 20.48 -31.26 8.43
N ASN A 400 19.78 -31.02 9.54
CA ASN A 400 18.98 -32.05 10.23
C ASN A 400 17.48 -31.96 9.92
N GLY A 401 17.02 -30.86 9.30
CA GLY A 401 15.61 -30.64 9.03
C GLY A 401 15.05 -31.48 7.88
N ILE A 402 13.73 -31.64 7.88
CA ILE A 402 12.96 -32.35 6.84
C ILE A 402 11.76 -31.50 6.45
N ASP A 403 11.56 -31.29 5.15
CA ASP A 403 10.38 -30.58 4.61
C ASP A 403 9.21 -31.56 4.45
N ALA A 404 8.55 -31.88 5.56
CA ALA A 404 7.39 -32.78 5.58
C ALA A 404 6.36 -32.33 6.62
N PHE A 405 5.13 -32.85 6.51
CA PHE A 405 4.06 -32.59 7.47
C PHE A 405 4.54 -32.80 8.92
N SER A 406 4.11 -31.94 9.85
CA SER A 406 4.54 -31.87 11.27
C SER A 406 6.00 -31.51 11.55
N HIS A 407 6.76 -31.05 10.54
CA HIS A 407 8.09 -30.45 10.76
C HIS A 407 8.00 -28.92 10.74
N GLY A 408 8.94 -28.28 11.41
CA GLY A 408 9.00 -26.84 11.60
C GLY A 408 8.32 -26.35 12.88
N ILE A 409 7.55 -27.20 13.58
CA ILE A 409 6.76 -26.81 14.77
C ILE A 409 7.50 -27.00 16.11
N SER A 410 8.66 -27.66 16.11
CA SER A 410 9.53 -27.80 17.30
C SER A 410 10.99 -27.98 16.89
N ILE A 411 11.90 -27.77 17.84
CA ILE A 411 13.34 -27.90 17.62
C ILE A 411 13.78 -29.35 17.36
N GLU A 412 13.03 -30.34 17.86
CA GLU A 412 13.30 -31.78 17.63
C GLU A 412 12.86 -32.23 16.24
N ARG A 413 11.96 -31.48 15.60
CA ARG A 413 11.44 -31.76 14.25
C ARG A 413 11.52 -30.51 13.38
N PRO A 414 12.73 -29.98 13.11
CA PRO A 414 12.87 -28.76 12.34
C PRO A 414 12.52 -29.01 10.86
N ALA A 415 12.01 -27.97 10.20
CA ALA A 415 11.93 -27.94 8.74
C ALA A 415 13.33 -27.86 8.14
N LYS A 416 13.51 -28.31 6.88
CA LYS A 416 14.80 -28.22 6.20
C LYS A 416 15.02 -26.84 5.59
N THR A 417 13.98 -26.29 4.97
CA THR A 417 14.08 -25.03 4.22
C THR A 417 13.20 -23.92 4.83
N PRO A 418 13.66 -22.66 4.80
CA PRO A 418 12.84 -21.52 5.20
C PRO A 418 11.60 -21.37 4.31
N GLN A 419 11.70 -21.77 3.05
CA GLN A 419 10.58 -21.76 2.11
C GLN A 419 9.45 -22.70 2.58
N PHE A 420 9.78 -23.89 3.09
CA PHE A 420 8.76 -24.80 3.60
C PHE A 420 8.01 -24.21 4.80
N ALA A 421 8.73 -23.57 5.72
CA ALA A 421 8.12 -22.88 6.86
C ALA A 421 7.18 -21.75 6.38
N LEU A 422 7.62 -20.91 5.43
CA LEU A 422 6.78 -19.86 4.82
C LEU A 422 5.54 -20.42 4.13
N ASP A 423 5.70 -21.52 3.40
CA ASP A 423 4.62 -22.19 2.66
C ASP A 423 3.59 -22.83 3.59
N SER A 424 4.04 -23.23 4.78
CA SER A 424 3.21 -23.80 5.85
C SER A 424 2.44 -22.73 6.64
N LEU A 425 2.77 -21.44 6.46
CA LEU A 425 2.01 -20.36 7.08
C LEU A 425 0.61 -20.22 6.47
N PRO A 426 -0.39 -19.82 7.28
CA PRO A 426 -1.71 -19.47 6.78
C PRO A 426 -1.67 -18.27 5.82
N ASP A 427 -2.64 -18.19 4.92
CA ASP A 427 -2.72 -17.12 3.92
C ASP A 427 -2.93 -15.73 4.55
N ILE A 428 -3.66 -15.63 5.66
CA ILE A 428 -3.73 -14.43 6.50
C ILE A 428 -2.86 -14.64 7.75
N VAL A 429 -1.91 -13.74 7.98
CA VAL A 429 -1.07 -13.77 9.18
C VAL A 429 -1.44 -12.59 10.07
N GLY A 430 -2.27 -12.87 11.09
CA GLY A 430 -2.74 -11.88 12.07
C GLY A 430 -1.89 -11.75 13.33
N TYR A 431 -0.96 -12.68 13.55
CA TYR A 431 -0.06 -12.74 14.70
C TYR A 431 1.35 -13.09 14.23
N GLN A 432 2.37 -12.66 14.97
CA GLN A 432 3.77 -12.84 14.57
C GLN A 432 4.16 -14.31 14.41
N GLN A 433 4.67 -14.65 13.24
CA GLN A 433 5.25 -15.95 12.91
C GLN A 433 6.76 -15.75 12.78
N THR A 434 7.52 -16.29 13.72
CA THR A 434 8.98 -16.20 13.72
C THR A 434 9.56 -17.50 13.17
N ILE A 435 10.26 -17.44 12.05
CA ILE A 435 11.00 -18.55 11.44
C ILE A 435 12.45 -18.47 11.91
N ASN A 436 12.76 -19.26 12.92
CA ASN A 436 14.08 -19.36 13.54
C ASN A 436 14.97 -20.32 12.74
N LEU A 437 16.03 -19.77 12.16
CA LEU A 437 17.02 -20.48 11.37
C LEU A 437 18.21 -20.85 12.27
N ALA A 438 18.48 -22.15 12.41
CA ALA A 438 19.72 -22.64 13.00
C ALA A 438 20.95 -22.22 12.17
N GLU A 439 22.13 -22.28 12.79
CA GLU A 439 23.40 -22.03 12.11
C GLU A 439 23.57 -22.96 10.90
N GLY A 440 24.11 -22.42 9.80
CA GLY A 440 24.35 -23.19 8.59
C GLY A 440 24.11 -22.42 7.30
N VAL A 441 24.25 -23.15 6.19
CA VAL A 441 24.11 -22.61 4.83
C VAL A 441 22.83 -23.14 4.18
N TYR A 442 21.87 -22.26 3.98
CA TYR A 442 20.59 -22.52 3.32
C TYR A 442 20.72 -22.25 1.82
N LYS A 443 20.84 -23.34 1.06
CA LYS A 443 21.10 -23.33 -0.39
C LYS A 443 19.99 -23.96 -1.24
N GLU A 444 18.94 -24.42 -0.58
CA GLU A 444 17.79 -25.15 -1.15
C GLU A 444 16.48 -24.42 -0.82
N SER A 445 15.46 -24.67 -1.64
CA SER A 445 14.08 -24.22 -1.45
C SER A 445 13.15 -25.42 -1.57
N SER A 446 12.04 -25.44 -0.82
CA SER A 446 11.01 -26.48 -0.94
C SER A 446 10.24 -26.40 -2.26
N ARG A 447 10.26 -25.24 -2.92
CA ARG A 447 9.68 -25.03 -4.26
C ARG A 447 10.74 -25.20 -5.32
N MET A 448 10.43 -25.89 -6.41
CA MET A 448 11.39 -26.06 -7.51
C MET A 448 11.54 -24.74 -8.29
N PRO A 449 12.70 -24.47 -8.94
CA PRO A 449 12.88 -23.25 -9.72
C PRO A 449 11.81 -23.05 -10.79
N GLY A 450 11.36 -24.12 -11.44
CA GLY A 450 10.31 -24.05 -12.48
C GLY A 450 8.93 -23.61 -11.98
N GLU A 451 8.68 -23.66 -10.67
CA GLU A 451 7.41 -23.27 -10.04
C GLU A 451 7.36 -21.77 -9.70
N MET A 452 8.50 -21.08 -9.78
CA MET A 452 8.65 -19.69 -9.40
C MET A 452 8.94 -18.82 -10.64
N PRO A 453 8.13 -17.77 -10.92
CA PRO A 453 8.43 -16.83 -12.01
C PRO A 453 9.78 -16.12 -11.83
N ARG A 454 10.24 -15.99 -10.58
CA ARG A 454 11.52 -15.42 -10.19
C ARG A 454 12.13 -16.35 -9.13
N PRO A 455 12.87 -17.39 -9.53
CA PRO A 455 13.32 -18.43 -8.61
C PRO A 455 14.28 -17.87 -7.56
N ALA A 456 13.93 -18.03 -6.28
CA ALA A 456 14.72 -17.57 -5.16
C ALA A 456 14.89 -18.69 -4.14
N VAL A 457 15.94 -18.60 -3.30
CA VAL A 457 16.06 -19.51 -2.14
C VAL A 457 14.86 -19.33 -1.23
N ILE A 458 14.48 -18.06 -1.01
CA ILE A 458 13.27 -17.67 -0.27
C ILE A 458 12.40 -16.77 -1.16
N TYR A 459 11.17 -17.18 -1.39
CA TYR A 459 10.18 -16.55 -2.26
C TYR A 459 8.87 -16.26 -1.51
N PRO A 460 8.85 -15.24 -0.63
CA PRO A 460 7.63 -14.84 0.06
C PRO A 460 6.61 -14.24 -0.92
N GLN A 461 5.44 -14.87 -0.99
CA GLN A 461 4.31 -14.40 -1.80
C GLN A 461 2.99 -14.87 -1.19
N GLY A 462 1.92 -14.10 -1.42
CA GLY A 462 0.55 -14.58 -1.20
C GLY A 462 0.15 -14.66 0.27
N ARG A 463 0.84 -13.90 1.14
CA ARG A 463 0.48 -13.72 2.54
C ARG A 463 -0.14 -12.34 2.72
N TYR A 464 -1.32 -12.31 3.32
CA TYR A 464 -2.05 -11.11 3.69
C TYR A 464 -1.76 -10.83 5.16
N ILE A 465 -1.00 -9.78 5.39
CA ILE A 465 -0.52 -9.45 6.73
C ILE A 465 -0.81 -7.98 7.02
N SER A 466 -1.00 -7.66 8.30
CA SER A 466 -1.03 -6.27 8.72
C SER A 466 0.37 -5.69 8.58
N ARG A 467 0.47 -4.45 8.09
CA ARG A 467 1.75 -3.73 8.04
C ARG A 467 2.26 -3.51 9.46
N ARG A 468 3.58 -3.64 9.64
CA ARG A 468 4.23 -3.34 10.91
C ARG A 468 3.93 -1.91 11.36
N ALA A 469 3.72 -1.74 12.68
CA ALA A 469 3.40 -0.45 13.29
C ALA A 469 4.51 0.14 14.20
N ALA A 470 5.52 -0.62 14.66
CA ALA A 470 6.49 -0.15 15.67
C ALA A 470 7.95 -0.59 15.43
N GLN A 471 8.90 0.32 15.68
CA GLN A 471 10.34 0.20 15.38
C GLN A 471 11.28 0.07 16.60
N SER A 472 10.74 -0.02 17.82
CA SER A 472 11.53 0.02 19.05
C SER A 472 12.09 -1.34 19.47
N GLY A 473 13.28 -1.36 20.10
CA GLY A 473 13.91 -2.54 20.68
C GLY A 473 14.96 -3.20 19.78
N ASP A 474 15.67 -4.20 20.28
CA ASP A 474 16.75 -4.90 19.57
C ASP A 474 16.23 -5.94 18.58
N ASP A 475 15.05 -6.51 18.82
CA ASP A 475 14.41 -7.45 17.90
C ASP A 475 13.47 -6.75 16.91
N LEU A 476 13.40 -7.27 15.68
CA LEU A 476 12.42 -6.90 14.68
C LEU A 476 11.07 -7.52 15.05
N VAL A 477 10.05 -6.65 15.06
CA VAL A 477 8.65 -7.03 15.24
C VAL A 477 7.98 -7.00 13.87
N GLY A 478 7.29 -8.05 13.49
CA GLY A 478 6.59 -8.15 12.20
C GLY A 478 5.70 -9.38 12.15
N MET A 479 4.73 -9.43 11.24
CA MET A 479 3.84 -10.60 11.17
C MET A 479 4.56 -11.86 10.68
N ILE A 480 5.60 -11.71 9.85
CA ILE A 480 6.48 -12.79 9.43
C ILE A 480 7.92 -12.32 9.66
N VAL A 481 8.64 -12.97 10.56
CA VAL A 481 10.03 -12.66 10.89
C VAL A 481 10.90 -13.87 10.57
N ILE A 482 11.92 -13.71 9.74
CA ILE A 482 12.93 -14.74 9.46
C ILE A 482 14.18 -14.37 10.25
N LYS A 483 14.49 -15.13 11.31
CA LYS A 483 15.55 -14.80 12.26
C LYS A 483 16.65 -15.85 12.20
N GLY A 484 17.88 -15.43 11.89
CA GLY A 484 19.05 -16.29 11.97
C GLY A 484 19.64 -16.36 13.37
N ALA A 485 20.53 -17.32 13.57
CA ALA A 485 21.36 -17.44 14.77
C ALA A 485 22.48 -16.38 14.83
N GLY A 486 22.79 -15.70 13.71
CA GLY A 486 23.82 -14.68 13.64
C GLY A 486 24.33 -14.37 12.22
N VAL A 487 24.88 -13.17 12.06
CA VAL A 487 25.58 -12.75 10.85
C VAL A 487 26.82 -13.63 10.64
N GLU A 488 27.04 -14.08 9.40
CA GLU A 488 28.03 -15.09 8.99
C GLU A 488 27.87 -16.50 9.56
N SER A 489 27.08 -16.75 10.61
CA SER A 489 26.76 -18.11 11.09
C SER A 489 25.54 -18.70 10.39
N THR A 490 24.55 -17.87 10.06
CA THR A 490 23.37 -18.23 9.27
C THR A 490 23.49 -17.59 7.88
N ILE A 491 23.58 -18.39 6.83
CA ILE A 491 23.83 -17.92 5.47
C ILE A 491 22.72 -18.39 4.52
N ILE A 492 22.07 -17.45 3.83
CA ILE A 492 21.26 -17.75 2.65
C ILE A 492 22.15 -17.67 1.41
N GLU A 493 22.27 -18.77 0.65
CA GLU A 493 23.22 -18.90 -0.46
C GLU A 493 22.54 -19.08 -1.83
N PRO A 494 22.17 -17.98 -2.52
CA PRO A 494 21.68 -18.03 -3.90
C PRO A 494 22.75 -18.53 -4.87
N SER A 495 22.29 -19.15 -5.96
CA SER A 495 23.13 -19.75 -6.99
C SER A 495 22.42 -19.82 -8.33
N LYS A 496 23.08 -19.30 -9.37
CA LYS A 496 22.63 -19.45 -10.76
C LYS A 496 22.70 -20.90 -11.21
N ASN A 497 23.73 -21.64 -10.80
CA ASN A 497 23.92 -23.03 -11.20
C ASN A 497 22.86 -23.97 -10.61
N ARG A 498 22.37 -23.68 -9.40
CA ARG A 498 21.25 -24.41 -8.77
C ARG A 498 19.86 -23.95 -9.24
N GLY A 499 19.79 -22.90 -10.06
CA GLY A 499 18.53 -22.35 -10.56
C GLY A 499 17.83 -21.37 -9.61
N TYR A 500 18.50 -20.92 -8.54
CA TYR A 500 17.98 -19.90 -7.61
C TYR A 500 18.84 -18.63 -7.67
N PRO A 501 18.77 -17.83 -8.75
CA PRO A 501 19.59 -16.64 -8.93
C PRO A 501 19.26 -15.50 -7.95
N PHE A 502 18.19 -15.60 -7.16
CA PHE A 502 17.77 -14.62 -6.16
C PHE A 502 17.91 -15.20 -4.75
N GLY A 503 18.41 -14.40 -3.79
CA GLY A 503 18.46 -14.80 -2.39
C GLY A 503 17.05 -14.82 -1.79
N VAL A 504 16.50 -13.61 -1.59
CA VAL A 504 15.13 -13.38 -1.16
C VAL A 504 14.42 -12.55 -2.22
N TYR A 505 13.31 -13.05 -2.76
CA TYR A 505 12.48 -12.30 -3.70
C TYR A 505 11.07 -12.17 -3.14
N CYS A 506 10.79 -11.04 -2.48
CA CYS A 506 9.52 -10.76 -1.83
C CYS A 506 8.57 -10.06 -2.81
N SER A 507 7.35 -10.59 -2.95
CA SER A 507 6.36 -10.07 -3.90
C SER A 507 4.97 -9.96 -3.28
N GLY A 508 4.44 -8.74 -3.16
CA GLY A 508 3.07 -8.48 -2.71
C GLY A 508 2.77 -8.87 -1.27
N THR A 509 3.80 -9.02 -0.43
CA THR A 509 3.70 -9.30 1.01
C THR A 509 4.78 -8.53 1.75
N GLU A 510 4.72 -8.52 3.07
CA GLU A 510 5.76 -7.97 3.94
C GLU A 510 6.45 -9.07 4.75
N ILE A 511 7.75 -8.92 4.97
CA ILE A 511 8.56 -9.81 5.82
C ILE A 511 9.62 -9.00 6.56
N ALA A 512 10.05 -9.51 7.70
CA ALA A 512 11.21 -9.05 8.45
C ALA A 512 12.33 -10.10 8.39
N ILE A 513 13.59 -9.67 8.34
CA ILE A 513 14.78 -10.51 8.28
C ILE A 513 15.77 -10.02 9.34
N GLN A 514 16.28 -10.91 10.18
CA GLN A 514 17.18 -10.54 11.26
C GLN A 514 18.35 -11.51 11.41
N ASP A 515 19.52 -10.99 11.82
CA ASP A 515 20.66 -11.76 12.32
C ASP A 515 21.17 -12.85 11.35
N LEU A 516 21.36 -12.51 10.06
CA LEU A 516 21.88 -13.45 9.06
C LEU A 516 22.65 -12.75 7.93
N SER A 517 23.37 -13.56 7.16
CA SER A 517 24.04 -13.14 5.92
C SER A 517 23.34 -13.69 4.68
N ILE A 518 23.33 -12.90 3.60
CA ILE A 518 22.98 -13.38 2.26
C ILE A 518 24.19 -13.13 1.36
N LYS A 519 24.78 -14.21 0.85
CA LYS A 519 25.95 -14.17 -0.04
C LYS A 519 25.88 -15.29 -1.07
N PRO A 520 26.27 -15.04 -2.33
CA PRO A 520 26.14 -16.03 -3.39
C PRO A 520 27.17 -17.16 -3.25
N ASP A 521 26.95 -18.25 -3.97
CA ASP A 521 28.04 -19.16 -4.32
C ASP A 521 28.93 -18.60 -5.44
N GLU A 522 29.90 -19.40 -5.91
CA GLU A 522 30.84 -19.03 -6.98
C GLU A 522 30.17 -18.65 -8.32
N SER A 523 28.91 -19.04 -8.55
CA SER A 523 28.17 -18.67 -9.76
C SER A 523 27.57 -17.25 -9.69
N GLY A 524 27.57 -16.64 -8.52
CA GLY A 524 26.99 -15.32 -8.27
C GLY A 524 25.45 -15.33 -8.22
N ALA A 525 24.87 -14.20 -7.81
CA ALA A 525 23.42 -13.96 -7.84
C ALA A 525 23.03 -12.82 -8.81
N GLU A 526 21.78 -12.81 -9.25
CA GLU A 526 21.19 -11.64 -9.89
C GLU A 526 20.87 -10.56 -8.85
N THR A 527 20.24 -10.93 -7.73
CA THR A 527 19.99 -10.01 -6.61
C THR A 527 19.96 -10.77 -5.28
N LEU A 528 20.46 -10.17 -4.20
CA LEU A 528 20.43 -10.78 -2.87
C LEU A 528 19.06 -10.60 -2.20
N ILE A 529 18.50 -9.38 -2.21
CA ILE A 529 17.12 -9.09 -1.78
C ILE A 529 16.40 -8.26 -2.84
N THR A 530 15.21 -8.71 -3.24
CA THR A 530 14.28 -7.94 -4.07
C THR A 530 12.96 -7.72 -3.33
N SER A 531 12.53 -6.46 -3.26
CA SER A 531 11.19 -6.04 -2.83
C SER A 531 10.41 -5.56 -4.06
N HIS A 532 9.34 -6.28 -4.42
CA HIS A 532 8.60 -6.10 -5.67
C HIS A 532 7.08 -6.13 -5.46
N ARG A 533 6.31 -5.48 -6.34
CA ARG A 533 4.83 -5.46 -6.33
C ARG A 533 4.26 -5.02 -4.99
N SER A 534 4.65 -3.84 -4.51
CA SER A 534 4.21 -3.30 -3.22
C SER A 534 4.57 -4.16 -2.00
N ALA A 535 5.56 -5.04 -2.11
CA ALA A 535 6.15 -5.72 -0.97
C ALA A 535 6.85 -4.74 -0.02
N TYR A 536 7.05 -5.17 1.22
CA TYR A 536 7.88 -4.45 2.20
C TYR A 536 8.86 -5.42 2.85
N VAL A 537 10.16 -5.15 2.78
CA VAL A 537 11.18 -5.98 3.44
C VAL A 537 11.88 -5.19 4.54
N HIS A 538 11.77 -5.64 5.78
CA HIS A 538 12.52 -5.07 6.91
C HIS A 538 13.74 -5.93 7.20
N CYS A 539 14.88 -5.30 7.50
CA CYS A 539 16.10 -5.98 7.88
C CYS A 539 16.73 -5.33 9.10
N ARG A 540 17.28 -6.15 9.99
CA ARG A 540 18.09 -5.69 11.12
C ARG A 540 19.28 -6.60 11.31
N ASN A 541 20.46 -6.01 11.46
CA ASN A 541 21.69 -6.78 11.61
C ASN A 541 21.82 -7.86 10.52
N VAL A 542 21.59 -7.46 9.27
CA VAL A 542 21.69 -8.34 8.10
C VAL A 542 22.88 -7.90 7.25
N LYS A 543 23.62 -8.87 6.71
CA LYS A 543 24.72 -8.60 5.79
C LYS A 543 24.44 -9.16 4.40
N LEU A 544 24.26 -8.27 3.43
CA LEU A 544 24.14 -8.59 2.02
C LEU A 544 25.52 -8.40 1.36
N SER A 545 26.21 -9.49 1.06
CA SER A 545 27.53 -9.44 0.43
C SER A 545 27.47 -10.03 -0.96
N GLY A 546 27.75 -9.22 -1.97
CA GLY A 546 27.80 -9.68 -3.36
C GLY A 546 29.07 -10.46 -3.73
N GLU A 547 30.08 -10.49 -2.84
CA GLU A 547 31.40 -11.11 -3.05
C GLU A 547 32.11 -10.73 -4.36
N GLY A 548 31.78 -9.56 -4.91
CA GLY A 548 32.30 -9.06 -6.19
C GLY A 548 31.69 -9.72 -7.43
N ILE A 549 30.78 -10.68 -7.26
CA ILE A 549 30.25 -11.53 -8.34
C ILE A 549 28.73 -11.44 -8.50
N SER A 550 27.98 -11.16 -7.44
CA SER A 550 26.54 -10.86 -7.55
C SER A 550 26.32 -9.50 -8.20
N LYS A 551 25.30 -9.37 -9.03
CA LYS A 551 25.02 -8.10 -9.72
C LYS A 551 24.53 -7.03 -8.75
N LEU A 552 23.47 -7.35 -8.00
CA LEU A 552 22.75 -6.40 -7.15
C LEU A 552 22.61 -6.90 -5.71
N GLY A 553 22.65 -5.98 -4.74
CA GLY A 553 22.43 -6.29 -3.33
C GLY A 553 20.96 -6.22 -2.96
N LEU A 554 20.48 -5.01 -2.70
CA LEU A 554 19.08 -4.68 -2.44
C LEU A 554 18.45 -3.99 -3.65
N VAL A 555 17.28 -4.47 -4.07
CA VAL A 555 16.48 -3.86 -5.14
C VAL A 555 15.06 -3.60 -4.65
N CYS A 556 14.58 -2.37 -4.82
CA CYS A 556 13.18 -1.99 -4.62
C CYS A 556 12.58 -1.54 -5.95
N GLU A 557 11.54 -2.23 -6.41
CA GLU A 557 10.88 -1.97 -7.70
C GLU A 557 9.36 -2.22 -7.66
N ALA A 558 8.63 -1.68 -8.64
CA ALA A 558 7.18 -1.85 -8.80
C ALA A 558 6.40 -1.58 -7.49
N GLY A 559 6.66 -0.43 -6.85
CA GLY A 559 6.03 -0.03 -5.61
C GLY A 559 6.59 -0.71 -4.35
N GLY A 560 7.60 -1.58 -4.46
CA GLY A 560 8.24 -2.24 -3.32
C GLY A 560 9.02 -1.29 -2.42
N TRP A 561 9.05 -1.60 -1.13
CA TRP A 561 9.76 -0.87 -0.09
C TRP A 561 10.74 -1.75 0.68
N ALA A 562 11.81 -1.16 1.19
CA ALA A 562 12.72 -1.84 2.12
C ALA A 562 13.20 -0.92 3.23
N GLU A 563 13.46 -1.49 4.40
CA GLU A 563 14.04 -0.79 5.54
C GLU A 563 15.16 -1.63 6.14
N LEU A 564 16.35 -1.05 6.27
CA LEU A 564 17.52 -1.74 6.81
C LEU A 564 18.06 -0.96 8.01
N ILE A 565 18.17 -1.63 9.15
CA ILE A 565 18.72 -1.09 10.38
C ILE A 565 20.00 -1.85 10.72
N ASP A 566 21.09 -1.12 11.00
CA ASP A 566 22.39 -1.68 11.35
C ASP A 566 22.81 -2.86 10.43
N SER A 567 22.61 -2.68 9.12
CA SER A 567 22.78 -3.72 8.10
C SER A 567 23.73 -3.29 7.00
N GLU A 568 24.51 -4.22 6.46
CA GLU A 568 25.51 -3.93 5.43
C GLU A 568 25.04 -4.42 4.05
N VAL A 569 25.22 -3.60 3.01
CA VAL A 569 25.00 -3.99 1.61
C VAL A 569 26.24 -3.63 0.80
N VAL A 570 27.05 -4.64 0.49
CA VAL A 570 28.43 -4.42 0.04
C VAL A 570 28.85 -5.39 -1.06
N LYS A 571 29.91 -5.01 -1.78
CA LYS A 571 30.64 -5.85 -2.75
C LYS A 571 29.77 -6.41 -3.88
N CYS A 572 28.72 -5.73 -4.31
CA CYS A 572 28.02 -6.13 -5.53
C CYS A 572 28.81 -5.64 -6.76
N SER A 573 28.84 -6.42 -7.84
CA SER A 573 29.58 -6.10 -9.06
C SER A 573 29.00 -4.86 -9.77
N VAL A 574 27.68 -4.70 -9.78
CA VAL A 574 26.99 -3.57 -10.41
C VAL A 574 26.65 -2.50 -9.36
N GLN A 575 25.61 -2.72 -8.55
CA GLN A 575 25.16 -1.79 -7.51
C GLN A 575 24.82 -2.52 -6.22
N ASP A 576 25.10 -1.91 -5.08
CA ASP A 576 24.72 -2.47 -3.79
C ASP A 576 23.24 -2.21 -3.51
N VAL A 577 22.77 -0.98 -3.73
CA VAL A 577 21.34 -0.62 -3.56
C VAL A 577 20.79 0.04 -4.82
N VAL A 578 19.65 -0.45 -5.30
CA VAL A 578 18.91 0.14 -6.42
C VAL A 578 17.46 0.40 -6.02
N VAL A 579 17.03 1.65 -6.15
CA VAL A 579 15.63 2.04 -5.91
C VAL A 579 15.03 2.62 -7.19
N TYR A 580 14.06 1.91 -7.75
CA TYR A 580 13.35 2.29 -8.98
C TYR A 580 12.23 3.31 -8.70
N PRO A 581 11.65 3.95 -9.74
CA PRO A 581 10.54 4.88 -9.55
C PRO A 581 9.36 4.20 -8.86
N THR A 582 8.55 4.96 -8.11
CA THR A 582 7.42 4.48 -7.27
C THR A 582 7.80 3.62 -6.06
N SER A 583 9.08 3.27 -5.91
CA SER A 583 9.61 2.48 -4.80
C SER A 583 10.43 3.32 -3.82
N GLY A 584 10.64 2.77 -2.62
CA GLY A 584 11.33 3.47 -1.54
C GLY A 584 12.28 2.55 -0.75
N ALA A 585 13.34 3.11 -0.19
CA ALA A 585 14.11 2.42 0.84
C ALA A 585 14.56 3.37 1.95
N SER A 586 14.71 2.85 3.17
CA SER A 586 15.29 3.55 4.31
C SER A 586 16.45 2.74 4.90
N LEU A 587 17.60 3.37 5.09
CA LEU A 587 18.82 2.76 5.61
C LEU A 587 19.27 3.54 6.84
N ALA A 588 19.26 2.91 8.02
CA ALA A 588 19.45 3.58 9.30
C ALA A 588 20.42 2.83 10.22
N GLY A 589 21.01 3.55 11.18
CA GLY A 589 21.87 2.95 12.20
C GLY A 589 23.36 3.07 11.89
N SER A 590 24.17 3.11 12.95
CA SER A 590 25.60 3.37 12.87
C SER A 590 26.41 2.23 12.26
N LEU A 591 25.86 1.01 12.23
CA LEU A 591 26.47 -0.15 11.59
C LEU A 591 26.03 -0.30 10.13
N THR A 592 25.09 0.54 9.66
CA THR A 592 24.62 0.47 8.28
C THR A 592 25.66 1.03 7.32
N LYS A 593 26.17 0.16 6.44
CA LYS A 593 27.18 0.50 5.43
C LYS A 593 26.75 0.06 4.05
N VAL A 594 26.82 0.98 3.11
CA VAL A 594 26.58 0.71 1.69
C VAL A 594 27.71 1.29 0.85
N SER A 595 28.05 0.68 -0.29
CA SER A 595 29.05 1.28 -1.19
C SER A 595 28.37 2.01 -2.34
N LYS A 596 27.81 1.30 -3.32
CA LYS A 596 27.34 1.91 -4.56
C LYS A 596 25.82 1.93 -4.64
N ILE A 597 25.22 3.11 -4.77
CA ILE A 597 23.76 3.27 -4.89
C ILE A 597 23.32 3.84 -6.24
N THR A 598 22.16 3.41 -6.70
CA THR A 598 21.42 4.05 -7.81
C THR A 598 19.98 4.31 -7.38
N VAL A 599 19.54 5.57 -7.48
CA VAL A 599 18.21 5.98 -7.02
C VAL A 599 17.49 6.74 -8.12
N THR A 600 16.29 6.24 -8.47
CA THR A 600 15.29 6.88 -9.34
C THR A 600 13.93 6.98 -8.65
N GLY A 601 13.72 6.27 -7.53
CA GLY A 601 12.63 6.48 -6.56
C GLY A 601 13.08 7.28 -5.34
N PHE A 602 12.72 6.81 -4.14
CA PHE A 602 13.05 7.47 -2.88
C PHE A 602 14.04 6.65 -2.03
N LEU A 603 15.13 7.27 -1.59
CA LEU A 603 16.06 6.66 -0.62
C LEU A 603 16.28 7.60 0.56
N GLN A 604 16.06 7.09 1.77
CA GLN A 604 16.44 7.74 3.01
C GLN A 604 17.69 7.08 3.62
N LEU A 605 18.62 7.91 4.10
CA LEU A 605 19.72 7.52 4.98
C LEU A 605 19.52 8.19 6.32
N ALA A 606 19.63 7.47 7.44
CA ALA A 606 19.37 8.04 8.76
C ALA A 606 20.34 7.55 9.83
N TYR A 607 20.42 8.30 10.93
CA TYR A 607 21.00 7.84 12.21
C TYR A 607 22.36 7.13 12.12
N GLY A 608 23.35 7.75 11.46
CA GLY A 608 24.71 7.22 11.40
C GLY A 608 25.06 6.36 10.18
N ALA A 609 24.10 6.12 9.26
CA ALA A 609 24.35 5.36 8.04
C ALA A 609 25.51 5.92 7.20
N GLU A 610 26.26 5.02 6.56
CA GLU A 610 27.47 5.35 5.80
C GLU A 610 27.40 4.86 4.34
N ILE A 611 27.73 5.74 3.38
CA ILE A 611 27.94 5.43 1.96
C ILE A 611 29.40 5.65 1.57
N ASN A 612 30.05 4.62 1.01
CA ASN A 612 31.48 4.67 0.68
C ASN A 612 31.81 4.68 -0.82
N GLY A 613 30.88 4.28 -1.69
CA GLY A 613 31.10 4.14 -3.13
C GLY A 613 30.47 5.27 -3.95
N VAL A 614 30.84 5.30 -5.23
CA VAL A 614 30.26 6.27 -6.18
C VAL A 614 28.76 5.98 -6.34
N SER A 615 27.97 7.02 -6.15
CA SER A 615 26.52 6.97 -6.00
C SER A 615 25.83 7.87 -7.00
N THR A 616 24.74 7.40 -7.60
CA THR A 616 24.01 8.14 -8.65
C THR A 616 22.54 8.30 -8.27
N ILE A 617 22.07 9.53 -8.17
CA ILE A 617 20.66 9.87 -8.02
C ILE A 617 20.20 10.40 -9.38
N ALA A 618 19.64 9.50 -10.17
CA ALA A 618 19.22 9.74 -11.54
C ALA A 618 17.87 10.49 -11.58
N THR A 619 17.39 10.78 -12.79
CA THR A 619 16.23 11.65 -13.02
C THR A 619 14.99 11.21 -12.27
N GLY A 620 14.39 12.15 -11.53
CA GLY A 620 13.23 11.91 -10.66
C GLY A 620 13.56 11.29 -9.30
N GLY A 621 14.80 10.84 -9.09
CA GLY A 621 15.26 10.25 -7.84
C GLY A 621 15.36 11.26 -6.70
N GLN A 622 15.15 10.78 -5.49
CA GLN A 622 15.20 11.57 -4.26
C GLN A 622 16.10 10.87 -3.24
N LEU A 623 17.16 11.56 -2.83
CA LEU A 623 17.99 11.16 -1.69
C LEU A 623 17.72 12.09 -0.51
N GLN A 624 17.32 11.52 0.61
CA GLN A 624 17.13 12.24 1.86
C GLN A 624 18.09 11.69 2.92
N CYS A 625 18.84 12.56 3.58
CA CYS A 625 19.65 12.20 4.73
C CYS A 625 19.10 12.87 5.98
N ALA A 626 18.81 12.07 7.01
CA ALA A 626 18.27 12.48 8.30
C ALA A 626 19.25 12.10 9.43
N GLY A 627 20.35 12.85 9.54
CA GLY A 627 21.29 12.72 10.66
C GLY A 627 20.90 13.52 11.90
N SER A 628 21.64 13.31 12.98
CA SER A 628 21.66 14.17 14.17
C SER A 628 23.08 14.64 14.48
N GLU A 629 23.25 15.55 15.44
CA GLU A 629 24.58 16.02 15.87
C GLU A 629 25.49 14.88 16.35
N THR A 630 24.92 13.88 17.03
CA THR A 630 25.62 12.71 17.55
C THR A 630 25.75 11.57 16.53
N ASN A 631 24.75 11.41 15.66
CA ASN A 631 24.66 10.32 14.68
C ASN A 631 24.53 10.89 13.27
N LYS A 632 25.61 11.49 12.77
CA LYS A 632 25.67 12.08 11.43
C LYS A 632 25.67 11.01 10.34
N VAL A 633 24.96 11.29 9.25
CA VAL A 633 25.03 10.46 8.03
C VAL A 633 26.36 10.74 7.31
N LYS A 634 27.07 9.70 6.89
CA LYS A 634 28.40 9.82 6.26
C LYS A 634 28.32 9.48 4.78
N ILE A 635 28.72 10.40 3.92
CA ILE A 635 28.81 10.21 2.47
C ILE A 635 30.28 10.38 2.07
N LYS A 636 31.01 9.26 2.01
CA LYS A 636 32.44 9.27 1.63
C LYS A 636 32.66 9.10 0.13
N GLY A 637 31.77 8.39 -0.54
CA GLY A 637 31.81 8.23 -1.98
C GLY A 637 31.30 9.46 -2.74
N ALA A 638 31.72 9.63 -3.99
CA ALA A 638 31.24 10.73 -4.83
C ALA A 638 29.73 10.57 -5.14
N LEU A 639 29.01 11.69 -5.14
CA LEU A 639 27.58 11.74 -5.42
C LEU A 639 27.31 12.44 -6.75
N LYS A 640 26.60 11.77 -7.65
CA LYS A 640 26.14 12.32 -8.93
C LYS A 640 24.63 12.54 -8.88
N LEU A 641 24.17 13.73 -9.21
CA LEU A 641 22.76 14.12 -9.20
C LEU A 641 22.35 14.54 -10.62
N ASP A 642 21.41 13.86 -11.26
CA ASP A 642 20.94 14.18 -12.61
C ASP A 642 19.42 14.43 -12.61
N ASN A 643 18.98 15.70 -12.72
CA ASN A 643 17.57 16.12 -12.61
C ASN A 643 16.86 15.48 -11.42
N SER A 644 17.49 15.59 -10.25
CA SER A 644 17.11 14.88 -9.03
C SER A 644 17.22 15.77 -7.79
N THR A 645 16.77 15.26 -6.64
CA THR A 645 16.80 16.00 -5.38
C THR A 645 17.71 15.30 -4.37
N PHE A 646 18.57 16.08 -3.71
CA PHE A 646 19.31 15.64 -2.53
C PHE A 646 19.07 16.63 -1.38
N SER A 647 18.51 16.14 -0.27
CA SER A 647 18.32 16.91 0.96
C SER A 647 19.02 16.23 2.13
N GLY A 648 20.05 16.84 2.69
CA GLY A 648 20.78 16.31 3.85
C GLY A 648 20.72 17.22 5.07
N SER A 649 20.35 16.66 6.22
CA SER A 649 20.53 17.26 7.54
C SER A 649 21.61 16.52 8.33
N PHE A 650 22.50 17.26 8.99
CA PHE A 650 23.60 16.70 9.80
C PHE A 650 24.41 15.61 9.07
N CYS A 651 24.86 15.92 7.85
CA CYS A 651 25.70 15.03 7.05
C CYS A 651 27.18 15.37 7.16
N GLU A 652 28.05 14.38 7.00
CA GLU A 652 29.48 14.53 6.74
C GLU A 652 29.82 13.96 5.37
N ILE A 653 30.12 14.85 4.43
CA ILE A 653 30.27 14.54 3.02
C ILE A 653 31.73 14.70 2.62
N SER A 654 32.51 13.63 2.68
CA SER A 654 33.90 13.64 2.20
C SER A 654 34.02 13.28 0.72
N GLY A 655 32.94 12.81 0.07
CA GLY A 655 32.86 12.67 -1.38
C GLY A 655 32.59 14.00 -2.09
N SER A 656 33.00 14.12 -3.36
CA SER A 656 32.60 15.25 -4.21
C SER A 656 31.13 15.12 -4.62
N ILE A 657 30.41 16.24 -4.73
CA ILE A 657 29.05 16.28 -5.29
C ILE A 657 29.09 16.90 -6.68
N THR A 658 28.50 16.24 -7.67
CA THR A 658 28.28 16.81 -9.01
C THR A 658 26.80 16.72 -9.35
N GLY A 659 26.15 17.87 -9.59
CA GLY A 659 24.74 17.93 -9.93
C GLY A 659 24.47 18.60 -11.27
N ARG A 660 23.51 18.08 -12.04
CA ARG A 660 23.03 18.63 -13.31
C ARG A 660 21.51 18.78 -13.23
N GLY A 661 21.01 20.02 -13.29
CA GLY A 661 19.59 20.33 -13.10
C GLY A 661 19.03 19.86 -11.75
N ALA A 662 19.90 19.69 -10.75
CA ALA A 662 19.56 19.05 -9.48
C ALA A 662 19.26 20.08 -8.38
N ASP A 663 18.37 19.72 -7.48
CA ASP A 663 18.05 20.48 -6.28
C ASP A 663 18.80 19.90 -5.08
N LEU A 664 19.75 20.68 -4.55
CA LEU A 664 20.58 20.33 -3.41
C LEU A 664 20.19 21.17 -2.19
N LYS A 665 19.90 20.53 -1.06
CA LYS A 665 19.71 21.19 0.24
C LYS A 665 20.62 20.54 1.27
N LEU A 666 21.46 21.34 1.92
CA LEU A 666 22.27 20.93 3.05
C LEU A 666 21.92 21.78 4.26
N SER A 667 21.64 21.13 5.39
CA SER A 667 21.26 21.77 6.66
C SER A 667 22.15 21.25 7.78
N SER A 668 22.86 22.14 8.47
CA SER A 668 23.85 21.80 9.51
C SER A 668 24.80 20.67 9.08
N SER A 669 25.17 20.66 7.80
CA SER A 669 25.93 19.59 7.18
C SER A 669 27.30 20.10 6.75
N ASN A 670 28.27 19.19 6.74
CA ASN A 670 29.66 19.51 6.48
C ASN A 670 30.13 18.73 5.24
N TRP A 671 30.92 19.37 4.38
CA TRP A 671 31.51 18.73 3.22
C TRP A 671 32.99 19.08 3.09
N SER A 672 33.87 18.17 2.66
CA SER A 672 35.31 18.49 2.53
C SER A 672 35.78 18.70 1.09
N ARG A 673 35.18 18.04 0.11
CA ARG A 673 35.53 18.14 -1.33
C ARG A 673 34.51 18.97 -2.11
N GLY A 674 34.88 19.43 -3.32
CA GLY A 674 34.04 20.35 -4.08
C GLY A 674 32.61 19.87 -4.37
N ILE A 675 31.66 20.81 -4.26
CA ILE A 675 30.30 20.71 -4.80
C ILE A 675 30.29 21.45 -6.14
N THR A 676 29.89 20.79 -7.22
CA THR A 676 29.77 21.40 -8.55
C THR A 676 28.35 21.20 -9.08
N LEU A 677 27.64 22.29 -9.39
CA LEU A 677 26.28 22.24 -9.94
C LEU A 677 26.20 22.90 -11.32
N PHE A 678 25.47 22.27 -12.25
CA PHE A 678 25.12 22.80 -13.57
C PHE A 678 23.61 23.00 -13.62
N GLY A 679 23.12 24.23 -13.47
CA GLY A 679 21.69 24.50 -13.26
C GLY A 679 21.15 23.99 -11.90
N GLY A 680 19.84 24.12 -11.67
CA GLY A 680 19.18 23.71 -10.42
C GLY A 680 19.36 24.70 -9.26
N LEU A 681 19.07 24.27 -8.04
CA LEU A 681 19.09 25.11 -6.84
C LEU A 681 19.89 24.47 -5.69
N CYS A 682 20.88 25.21 -5.19
CA CYS A 682 21.63 24.90 -3.97
C CYS A 682 21.10 25.70 -2.79
N ARG A 683 20.76 25.03 -1.69
CA ARG A 683 20.40 25.64 -0.40
C ARG A 683 21.38 25.19 0.66
N LEU A 684 22.07 26.13 1.29
CA LEU A 684 23.01 25.88 2.39
C LEU A 684 22.53 26.59 3.66
N LEU A 685 22.17 25.81 4.68
CA LEU A 685 21.66 26.31 5.96
C LEU A 685 22.63 25.84 7.06
N GLY A 686 23.32 26.76 7.75
CA GLY A 686 24.27 26.40 8.83
C GLY A 686 25.38 25.40 8.46
N SER A 687 25.74 25.30 7.18
CA SER A 687 26.62 24.24 6.67
C SER A 687 28.08 24.72 6.51
N LYS A 688 29.05 23.79 6.52
CA LYS A 688 30.50 24.12 6.48
C LYS A 688 31.24 23.36 5.40
N SER A 689 32.17 24.02 4.70
CA SER A 689 33.01 23.39 3.68
C SER A 689 34.22 22.62 4.22
N PHE A 690 34.13 22.12 5.44
CA PHE A 690 35.13 21.25 6.05
C PHE A 690 34.48 20.34 7.09
N ILE A 691 35.09 19.18 7.33
CA ILE A 691 34.63 18.19 8.31
C ILE A 691 35.61 18.15 9.48
N THR A 692 35.09 18.28 10.70
CA THR A 692 35.89 18.20 11.94
C THR A 692 36.68 16.89 12.01
N PRO A 693 37.96 16.90 12.44
CA PRO A 693 38.70 18.00 13.07
C PRO A 693 39.37 18.97 12.10
N ALA A 694 39.23 18.80 10.79
CA ALA A 694 39.77 19.77 9.84
C ALA A 694 39.06 21.13 10.00
N ALA A 695 39.76 22.21 9.69
CA ALA A 695 39.24 23.58 9.71
C ALA A 695 39.17 24.21 8.30
N LYS A 696 39.40 23.40 7.26
CA LYS A 696 39.52 23.84 5.86
C LYS A 696 39.11 22.76 4.87
N SER A 697 38.67 23.16 3.68
CA SER A 697 38.32 22.25 2.58
C SER A 697 39.55 21.51 2.05
N GLU A 698 39.33 20.39 1.36
CA GLU A 698 40.34 19.69 0.55
C GLU A 698 40.57 20.36 -0.81
N VAL A 699 39.73 21.32 -1.21
CA VAL A 699 39.79 21.98 -2.52
C VAL A 699 39.90 23.49 -2.41
N MET A 700 40.42 24.12 -3.47
CA MET A 700 40.51 25.58 -3.57
C MET A 700 39.15 26.26 -3.75
N GLU A 701 38.23 25.57 -4.44
CA GLU A 701 36.89 26.07 -4.76
C GLU A 701 35.85 25.08 -4.19
N PRO A 702 35.39 25.28 -2.94
CA PRO A 702 34.51 24.31 -2.28
C PRO A 702 33.08 24.25 -2.87
N LEU A 703 32.66 25.31 -3.57
CA LEU A 703 31.37 25.40 -4.24
C LEU A 703 31.51 26.09 -5.60
N ILE A 704 31.18 25.34 -6.66
CA ILE A 704 31.22 25.78 -8.06
C ILE A 704 29.80 25.71 -8.64
N LEU A 705 29.31 26.81 -9.18
CA LEU A 705 27.99 26.97 -9.77
C LEU A 705 28.13 27.33 -11.25
N ARG A 706 27.49 26.56 -12.12
CA ARG A 706 27.52 26.72 -13.60
C ARG A 706 26.10 26.74 -14.15
N ASP A 707 25.95 27.18 -15.39
CA ASP A 707 24.72 27.05 -16.19
C ASP A 707 23.45 27.55 -15.51
N GLY A 708 23.55 28.68 -14.80
CA GLY A 708 22.41 29.29 -14.11
C GLY A 708 22.01 28.58 -12.81
N ALA A 709 22.87 27.73 -12.24
CA ALA A 709 22.68 27.19 -10.89
C ALA A 709 22.49 28.32 -9.88
N ARG A 710 21.44 28.22 -9.07
CA ARG A 710 21.07 29.23 -8.07
C ARG A 710 21.58 28.84 -6.68
N LEU A 711 21.94 29.82 -5.87
CA LEU A 711 22.35 29.62 -4.48
C LEU A 711 21.45 30.41 -3.53
N VAL A 712 21.03 29.74 -2.46
CA VAL A 712 20.43 30.35 -1.27
C VAL A 712 21.26 29.88 -0.07
N LYS A 713 21.91 30.81 0.64
CA LYS A 713 22.73 30.50 1.81
C LYS A 713 22.34 31.34 3.02
N GLU A 714 22.42 30.74 4.20
CA GLU A 714 22.30 31.48 5.45
C GLU A 714 23.62 32.18 5.83
N PRO A 715 23.57 33.29 6.59
CA PRO A 715 24.78 34.03 7.02
C PRO A 715 25.78 33.19 7.84
N ASN A 716 25.32 32.12 8.49
CA ASN A 716 26.13 31.20 9.30
C ASN A 716 26.83 30.10 8.47
N THR A 717 26.65 30.09 7.14
CA THR A 717 27.35 29.15 6.24
C THR A 717 28.82 29.55 6.13
N ILE A 718 29.74 28.63 6.41
CA ILE A 718 31.19 28.90 6.42
C ILE A 718 31.85 28.14 5.27
N MET A 719 32.55 28.87 4.40
CA MET A 719 33.32 28.29 3.30
C MET A 719 34.80 28.71 3.42
N VAL A 720 35.67 27.71 3.58
CA VAL A 720 37.12 27.85 3.75
C VAL A 720 37.81 26.97 2.71
N ASN A 721 38.68 27.56 1.89
CA ASN A 721 39.43 26.83 0.86
C ASN A 721 40.59 26.00 1.44
N ALA A 722 41.30 25.26 0.59
CA ALA A 722 42.45 24.45 1.00
C ALA A 722 43.65 25.23 1.61
N ASN A 723 43.74 26.54 1.38
CA ASN A 723 44.75 27.40 2.01
C ASN A 723 44.34 27.86 3.42
N GLY A 724 43.08 27.73 3.80
CA GLY A 724 42.54 28.26 5.06
C GLY A 724 41.89 29.63 4.92
N ASP A 725 41.75 30.15 3.69
CA ASP A 725 41.11 31.44 3.44
C ASP A 725 39.59 31.28 3.39
N LEU A 726 38.86 32.26 3.93
CA LEU A 726 37.43 32.37 3.71
C LEU A 726 37.15 32.71 2.24
N VAL A 727 36.35 31.89 1.57
CA VAL A 727 36.02 32.04 0.16
C VAL A 727 34.51 32.10 -0.07
N GLY A 728 34.11 32.80 -1.13
CA GLY A 728 32.73 32.79 -1.61
C GLY A 728 32.45 31.63 -2.56
N GLU A 729 31.25 31.61 -3.13
CA GLU A 729 30.89 30.73 -4.23
C GLU A 729 31.63 31.11 -5.54
N ASP A 730 32.08 30.12 -6.29
CA ASP A 730 32.60 30.33 -7.65
C ASP A 730 31.48 30.11 -8.68
N TYR A 731 31.12 31.15 -9.43
CA TYR A 731 30.18 31.04 -10.56
C TYR A 731 30.85 30.54 -11.85
N GLY A 732 32.08 30.06 -11.74
CA GLY A 732 32.80 29.51 -12.86
C GLY A 732 33.23 30.54 -13.87
N ARG A 733 33.53 31.77 -13.43
CA ARG A 733 33.98 32.82 -14.34
C ARG A 733 35.30 32.38 -14.95
N ASN A 734 35.29 32.13 -16.24
CA ASN A 734 36.50 31.77 -16.96
C ASN A 734 37.38 33.04 -17.07
N LYS A 735 38.34 33.18 -16.16
CA LYS A 735 39.23 34.33 -16.11
C LYS A 735 40.33 34.20 -17.16
N GLN A 736 40.34 35.10 -18.13
CA GLN A 736 41.32 35.20 -19.19
C GLN A 736 42.23 36.39 -18.90
N VAL A 737 43.48 36.11 -18.53
CA VAL A 737 44.51 37.14 -18.33
C VAL A 737 45.09 37.51 -19.69
N ILE A 738 45.00 38.80 -20.03
CA ILE A 738 45.53 39.35 -21.28
C ILE A 738 46.86 40.02 -20.98
N SER A 739 47.93 39.46 -21.54
CA SER A 739 49.30 39.88 -21.25
C SER A 739 50.01 40.51 -22.45
N SER A 740 49.40 40.51 -23.64
CA SER A 740 49.99 41.06 -24.85
C SER A 740 48.94 41.52 -25.86
N ASN A 741 49.28 42.55 -26.66
CA ASN A 741 48.52 42.94 -27.85
C ASN A 741 48.34 41.75 -28.82
N GLY A 742 47.20 41.67 -29.50
CA GLY A 742 46.94 40.64 -30.50
C GLY A 742 46.63 39.24 -29.95
N GLN A 743 46.50 39.07 -28.64
CA GLN A 743 46.29 37.76 -28.01
C GLN A 743 44.96 37.12 -28.47
N ASN A 744 45.02 35.83 -28.81
CA ASN A 744 43.83 35.00 -29.01
C ASN A 744 43.31 34.54 -27.65
N ILE A 745 42.09 34.97 -27.29
CA ILE A 745 41.44 34.71 -26.02
C ILE A 745 40.68 33.38 -26.11
N ALA A 746 41.06 32.41 -25.28
CA ALA A 746 40.40 31.11 -25.29
C ALA A 746 38.96 31.23 -24.78
N LEU A 747 38.03 30.65 -25.52
CA LEU A 747 36.66 30.46 -25.07
C LEU A 747 36.54 29.07 -24.44
N SER A 748 36.20 29.03 -23.15
CA SER A 748 35.79 27.79 -22.49
C SER A 748 34.33 27.94 -22.11
N LEU A 749 33.45 27.35 -22.93
CA LEU A 749 32.03 27.31 -22.62
C LEU A 749 31.78 26.33 -21.46
N THR A 750 30.98 26.76 -20.52
CA THR A 750 30.55 25.94 -19.39
C THR A 750 29.17 25.35 -19.60
N GLY A 751 28.42 25.91 -20.56
CA GLY A 751 27.10 25.50 -21.03
C GLY A 751 26.51 26.52 -22.01
N LYS A 752 25.17 26.51 -22.20
CA LYS A 752 24.48 27.38 -23.17
C LYS A 752 24.63 28.87 -22.83
N ASN A 753 24.73 29.21 -21.55
CA ASN A 753 25.03 30.55 -21.05
C ASN A 753 26.34 30.49 -20.25
N SER A 754 27.38 31.19 -20.71
CA SER A 754 28.70 31.19 -20.07
C SER A 754 29.14 32.61 -19.76
N THR A 755 30.05 32.78 -18.78
CA THR A 755 30.66 34.07 -18.45
C THR A 755 32.17 33.95 -18.47
N ILE A 756 32.83 34.83 -19.22
CA ILE A 756 34.29 35.02 -19.24
C ILE A 756 34.62 36.36 -18.61
N GLU A 757 35.62 36.36 -17.73
CA GLU A 757 36.19 37.57 -17.17
C GLU A 757 37.51 37.86 -17.89
N ILE A 758 37.59 38.98 -18.61
CA ILE A 758 38.82 39.42 -19.27
C ILE A 758 39.54 40.38 -18.34
N TYR A 759 40.77 40.04 -17.99
CA TYR A 759 41.64 40.82 -17.11
C TYR A 759 42.86 41.33 -17.86
N GLY A 760 42.92 42.63 -18.13
CA GLY A 760 44.10 43.27 -18.72
C GLY A 760 45.25 43.33 -17.71
N ALA A 761 46.34 42.60 -17.94
CA ALA A 761 47.46 42.52 -17.01
C ALA A 761 48.32 43.79 -17.09
N ALA A 762 48.27 44.60 -16.03
CA ALA A 762 49.14 45.76 -15.75
C ALA A 762 49.14 46.93 -16.76
N GLN A 763 48.51 46.79 -17.93
CA GLN A 763 48.38 47.81 -18.97
C GLN A 763 47.23 47.50 -19.93
N ASN A 764 46.87 48.47 -20.77
CA ASN A 764 45.88 48.26 -21.83
C ASN A 764 46.47 47.40 -22.96
N HIS A 765 45.65 46.51 -23.53
CA HIS A 765 46.03 45.63 -24.63
C HIS A 765 45.11 45.84 -25.84
N TYR A 766 45.69 45.84 -27.04
CA TYR A 766 45.02 46.21 -28.29
C TYR A 766 45.01 45.06 -29.30
N GLY A 767 44.02 45.06 -30.21
CA GLY A 767 43.95 44.08 -31.30
C GLY A 767 43.69 42.62 -30.88
N CYS A 768 43.19 42.37 -29.67
CA CYS A 768 42.95 41.02 -29.16
C CYS A 768 41.77 40.36 -29.90
N LYS A 769 41.82 39.04 -30.06
CA LYS A 769 40.84 38.29 -30.84
C LYS A 769 40.19 37.23 -29.98
N ILE A 770 38.91 36.97 -30.21
CA ILE A 770 38.25 35.80 -29.64
C ILE A 770 38.73 34.54 -30.38
N GLY A 771 39.12 33.53 -29.60
CA GLY A 771 39.64 32.26 -30.10
C GLY A 771 38.62 31.43 -30.88
N SER A 772 39.03 30.23 -31.29
CA SER A 772 38.21 29.34 -32.10
C SER A 772 36.84 29.06 -31.47
N VAL A 773 35.82 28.96 -32.31
CA VAL A 773 34.48 28.59 -31.86
C VAL A 773 34.49 27.13 -31.41
N GLN A 774 34.36 26.89 -30.10
CA GLN A 774 34.24 25.55 -29.53
C GLN A 774 33.04 25.46 -28.59
N GLY A 775 32.32 24.36 -28.71
CA GLY A 775 31.21 23.94 -27.85
C GLY A 775 31.71 23.45 -26.50
N VAL A 776 30.78 22.92 -25.70
CA VAL A 776 31.06 22.37 -24.36
C VAL A 776 32.00 21.16 -24.44
N TYR A 777 31.97 20.40 -25.55
CA TYR A 777 32.86 19.27 -25.78
C TYR A 777 33.96 19.61 -26.80
N PRO A 778 35.22 19.18 -26.59
CA PRO A 778 36.29 19.39 -27.54
C PRO A 778 35.92 18.91 -28.95
N GLY A 779 36.11 19.78 -29.95
CA GLY A 779 35.81 19.47 -31.35
C GLY A 779 34.34 19.57 -31.78
N THR A 780 33.43 19.93 -30.87
CA THR A 780 32.01 20.21 -31.21
C THR A 780 31.77 21.71 -31.37
N PRO A 781 30.87 22.16 -32.26
CA PRO A 781 30.43 23.55 -32.28
C PRO A 781 29.49 23.86 -31.09
N PRO A 782 29.39 25.12 -30.62
CA PRO A 782 28.37 25.52 -29.67
C PRO A 782 26.95 25.28 -30.24
N GLY A 783 25.98 25.07 -29.35
CA GLY A 783 24.57 25.05 -29.76
C GLY A 783 24.14 26.40 -30.32
N ASP A 784 23.23 26.39 -31.30
CA ASP A 784 22.67 27.62 -31.85
C ASP A 784 22.01 28.47 -30.76
N GLY A 785 22.29 29.78 -30.76
CA GLY A 785 21.82 30.69 -29.73
C GLY A 785 22.49 30.52 -28.37
N ALA A 786 23.67 29.89 -28.29
CA ALA A 786 24.49 29.94 -27.08
C ALA A 786 24.91 31.40 -26.79
N ILE A 787 24.86 31.80 -25.52
CA ILE A 787 25.18 33.14 -25.06
C ILE A 787 26.46 33.09 -24.24
N LEU A 788 27.34 34.05 -24.48
CA LEU A 788 28.56 34.27 -23.73
C LEU A 788 28.60 35.73 -23.27
N HIS A 789 28.70 35.92 -21.96
CA HIS A 789 28.93 37.22 -21.36
C HIS A 789 30.43 37.42 -21.16
N ILE A 790 30.97 38.51 -21.68
CA ILE A 790 32.34 38.94 -21.44
C ILE A 790 32.28 40.11 -20.46
N ILE A 791 33.00 40.01 -19.34
CA ILE A 791 33.10 41.07 -18.34
C ILE A 791 34.55 41.55 -18.33
N GLY A 792 34.77 42.86 -18.47
CA GLY A 792 36.10 43.45 -18.36
C GLY A 792 36.42 43.81 -16.92
N THR A 793 37.55 43.33 -16.39
CA THR A 793 38.08 43.73 -15.08
C THR A 793 39.49 44.27 -15.24
N ALA A 794 39.82 45.36 -14.54
CA ALA A 794 41.10 46.10 -14.69
C ALA A 794 41.30 46.80 -16.05
N TYR A 795 42.55 46.89 -16.52
CA TYR A 795 42.97 47.64 -17.72
C TYR A 795 42.19 47.24 -18.98
N ASN A 796 42.09 48.17 -19.93
CA ASN A 796 41.26 47.99 -21.12
C ASN A 796 41.85 46.95 -22.08
N THR A 797 41.00 46.09 -22.62
CA THR A 797 41.33 45.15 -23.70
C THR A 797 40.45 45.45 -24.91
N GLU A 798 41.07 45.84 -26.03
CA GLU A 798 40.37 45.98 -27.31
C GLU A 798 40.20 44.62 -27.96
N LEU A 799 38.95 44.26 -28.26
CA LEU A 799 38.57 43.09 -29.04
C LEU A 799 38.27 43.51 -30.47
N VAL A 800 38.86 42.83 -31.45
CA VAL A 800 38.67 43.13 -32.88
C VAL A 800 37.88 42.04 -33.60
N ASP A 801 37.21 42.45 -34.68
CA ASP A 801 36.51 41.56 -35.61
C ASP A 801 37.44 40.46 -36.16
N SER A 802 36.90 39.25 -36.36
CA SER A 802 37.70 38.10 -36.78
C SER A 802 36.92 37.05 -37.59
N GLU A 803 37.61 35.98 -37.98
CA GLU A 803 36.98 34.84 -38.64
C GLU A 803 35.95 34.14 -37.73
N ASN A 804 36.14 34.17 -36.42
CA ASN A 804 35.32 33.46 -35.43
C ASN A 804 34.35 34.38 -34.66
N PHE A 805 34.49 35.71 -34.79
CA PHE A 805 33.79 36.69 -33.98
C PHE A 805 33.42 37.92 -34.81
N LYS A 806 32.16 38.34 -34.74
CA LYS A 806 31.59 39.47 -35.47
C LYS A 806 31.29 40.64 -34.54
N ILE A 807 31.91 41.79 -34.78
CA ILE A 807 31.71 43.02 -34.00
C ILE A 807 31.16 44.14 -34.90
N PRO A 808 29.94 44.66 -34.65
CA PRO A 808 29.46 45.87 -35.30
C PRO A 808 30.41 47.05 -35.02
N GLY A 809 30.97 47.66 -36.07
CA GLY A 809 31.95 48.75 -35.94
C GLY A 809 33.42 48.31 -35.94
N GLY A 810 33.72 47.01 -36.00
CA GLY A 810 35.07 46.47 -36.24
C GLY A 810 35.92 46.23 -34.99
N SER A 811 35.71 46.97 -33.90
CA SER A 811 36.34 46.68 -32.61
C SER A 811 35.50 47.17 -31.43
N VAL A 812 35.76 46.64 -30.24
CA VAL A 812 35.15 47.08 -28.99
C VAL A 812 36.12 46.91 -27.83
N SER A 813 36.25 47.94 -26.99
CA SER A 813 37.11 47.90 -25.80
C SER A 813 36.31 47.50 -24.57
N VAL A 814 36.79 46.48 -23.85
CA VAL A 814 36.22 46.03 -22.56
C VAL A 814 37.22 46.23 -21.43
N GLY A 815 36.74 46.71 -20.28
CA GLY A 815 37.60 46.98 -19.13
C GLY A 815 36.89 47.76 -18.03
N SER A 816 37.69 48.27 -17.10
CA SER A 816 37.21 49.11 -15.98
C SER A 816 37.73 50.56 -16.03
N LEU A 817 38.55 50.91 -17.03
CA LEU A 817 39.06 52.29 -17.20
C LEU A 817 38.19 53.09 -18.17
N PRO A 818 38.28 54.44 -18.16
CA PRO A 818 37.49 55.29 -19.05
C PRO A 818 37.60 54.92 -20.53
N ALA A 819 36.56 55.22 -21.29
CA ALA A 819 36.41 54.93 -22.73
C ALA A 819 36.37 53.43 -23.10
N SER A 820 36.01 52.56 -22.15
CA SER A 820 35.74 51.13 -22.38
C SER A 820 34.36 50.75 -21.87
N TYR A 821 33.79 49.69 -22.43
CA TYR A 821 32.57 49.09 -21.91
C TYR A 821 32.89 48.12 -20.76
N SER A 822 32.03 48.09 -19.75
CA SER A 822 32.11 47.14 -18.62
C SER A 822 32.02 45.66 -19.04
N GLY A 823 31.45 45.39 -20.23
CA GLY A 823 31.34 44.04 -20.76
C GLY A 823 30.61 43.98 -22.10
N LEU A 824 30.36 42.75 -22.59
CA LEU A 824 29.66 42.43 -23.84
C LEU A 824 28.77 41.21 -23.62
N THR A 825 27.64 41.16 -24.33
CA THR A 825 26.91 39.91 -24.54
C THR A 825 27.08 39.50 -25.99
N ILE A 826 27.56 38.28 -26.21
CA ILE A 826 27.81 37.73 -27.54
C ILE A 826 27.02 36.42 -27.71
N LEU A 827 26.45 36.22 -28.89
CA LEU A 827 25.60 35.07 -29.22
C LEU A 827 26.23 34.25 -30.35
N TYR A 828 26.20 32.93 -30.24
CA TYR A 828 26.64 32.05 -31.31
C TYR A 828 25.53 31.82 -32.33
N SER A 829 25.84 32.05 -33.61
CA SER A 829 24.97 31.76 -34.75
C SER A 829 25.54 30.58 -35.54
N SER A 830 24.79 29.49 -35.59
CA SER A 830 25.14 28.29 -36.37
C SER A 830 25.17 28.55 -37.87
N GLU A 831 24.32 29.46 -38.37
CA GLU A 831 24.27 29.88 -39.77
C GLU A 831 25.59 30.54 -40.20
N SER A 832 26.10 31.48 -39.39
CA SER A 832 27.35 32.19 -39.69
C SER A 832 28.60 31.47 -39.19
N LYS A 833 28.43 30.46 -38.31
CA LYS A 833 29.49 29.79 -37.55
C LYS A 833 30.38 30.75 -36.75
N LYS A 834 29.84 31.90 -36.31
CA LYS A 834 30.55 32.94 -35.56
C LYS A 834 29.82 33.32 -34.28
N TRP A 835 30.59 33.82 -33.32
CA TRP A 835 30.06 34.63 -32.23
C TRP A 835 29.69 36.02 -32.74
N GLN A 836 28.59 36.61 -32.28
CA GLN A 836 28.13 37.92 -32.73
C GLN A 836 27.81 38.79 -31.50
N VAL A 837 28.32 40.02 -31.48
CA VAL A 837 27.95 40.98 -30.41
C VAL A 837 26.47 41.35 -30.55
N VAL A 838 25.69 41.10 -29.49
CA VAL A 838 24.27 41.45 -29.42
C VAL A 838 24.00 42.61 -28.46
N SER A 839 24.86 42.81 -27.46
CA SER A 839 24.81 43.99 -26.59
C SER A 839 26.18 44.34 -26.02
N VAL A 840 26.33 45.60 -25.64
CA VAL A 840 27.48 46.12 -24.89
C VAL A 840 27.02 46.57 -23.50
N GLY A 841 27.92 46.52 -22.51
CA GLY A 841 27.67 46.98 -21.15
C GLY A 841 27.65 48.51 -21.03
N ILE A 842 27.71 49.00 -19.79
CA ILE A 842 27.83 50.43 -19.49
C ILE A 842 29.19 50.93 -19.98
N LEU A 843 29.20 52.08 -20.65
CA LEU A 843 30.42 52.80 -21.00
C LEU A 843 31.00 53.46 -19.75
N ASN A 844 32.23 53.13 -19.41
CA ASN A 844 32.94 53.74 -18.28
C ASN A 844 33.33 55.18 -18.64
N THR A 845 32.74 56.13 -17.92
CA THR A 845 32.99 57.58 -18.07
C THR A 845 34.14 58.05 -17.22
#